data_AF-A0A150G3M0-F1
#
_entry.id   AF-A0A150G3M0-F1
#
_cell.length_a   1.000
_cell.length_b   1.000
_cell.length_c   1.000
_cell.angle_alpha   90.00
_cell.angle_beta   90.00
_cell.angle_gamma   90.00
#
_symmetry.space_group_name_H-M   'P 1'
#
loop_
_entity.id
_entity.type
_entity.pdbx_description
1 polymer ?
#
loop_
_entity_poly.entity_id
_entity_poly.type
_entity_poly.pdbx_seq_one_letter_code
_entity_poly.pdbx_strand_id
1 'polypeptide(L)'
;MGFGANGLQPTEMSIGGMGRPASHLHRLFLSLSVVVLLAGASSGQAGGALEGQGVEKTFEIVDLRRDSLLGATRRMAQQAANVSVLPQSVGANIRILVSVLRVVGNCSFDSGLNVGQVRDFYLRSGGHADRLEACSYGQMKIDRTRLRVIETNVTCNSFITRFCTYPVEPPWSDAVTAALQAQLGDDYATGYDHLSFTIPTTMRSSRCALPPAQGHYPLAFNRPGFLSMYLSTLVVQSRVAIHEILHNYGLYHAYGIVDNRFVEYGDNSTLMGYADACPSAPELYRLRWASPLAWLSGTDLAPEGVMVDYRLPATYLTNKGSMLIIQPDWLGDGYTENVFVSFRARGGGDANLQDTFVNKVSIHNTDKDEDRFKGWDDASGTRFRIRAVLGEGQTFIIPAGKDDPFDVIIFVKDVIEGSAAVVSVCKYPAGSDPLYCLGYPPPLPPSPSPPPPPPPPRPIVFINFARQPGVKAYLSTENMAGKTPLTGRYCIDGVTSYSGPVSGQTPWICHTATKGDRTPWLSLDLGKVYAISHVVIFTRCDCCADSLSNAELRIGNTSVTTKKDARRVAGNPAVWAQGSPMGLCSSVTVPFSTWRYGRWVTLQNRNNQCVMTACALQITELQVFGPEHLMDASYNVPG
;
A
#
# COMPACT_ATOMS: atom_id res chain seq x y z
N MET A 1 52.73 59.72 -19.14
CA MET A 1 52.90 58.46 -19.89
C MET A 1 51.64 57.64 -19.66
N GLY A 2 50.75 57.28 -20.58
CA GLY A 2 50.57 57.46 -22.01
C GLY A 2 49.42 56.50 -22.40
N PHE A 3 48.30 57.06 -22.87
CA PHE A 3 47.16 56.56 -23.70
C PHE A 3 46.92 55.04 -23.84
N GLY A 4 45.70 54.47 -23.84
CA GLY A 4 44.33 55.00 -23.92
C GLY A 4 43.41 54.01 -24.69
N ALA A 5 42.23 53.73 -24.12
CA ALA A 5 40.91 53.46 -24.72
C ALA A 5 40.59 52.27 -25.67
N ASN A 6 39.42 51.65 -25.38
CA ASN A 6 38.39 51.00 -26.24
C ASN A 6 38.81 49.73 -27.01
N GLY A 7 37.98 48.70 -27.26
CA GLY A 7 36.55 48.43 -27.13
C GLY A 7 36.19 47.26 -28.07
N LEU A 8 35.00 46.67 -27.90
CA LEU A 8 34.21 45.88 -28.88
C LEU A 8 34.70 44.48 -29.34
N GLN A 9 33.96 43.46 -28.85
CA GLN A 9 33.11 42.51 -29.61
C GLN A 9 33.71 41.58 -30.72
N PRO A 10 32.96 40.54 -31.15
CA PRO A 10 33.46 39.17 -31.29
C PRO A 10 33.69 38.75 -32.75
N THR A 11 34.38 37.62 -32.94
CA THR A 11 34.40 36.90 -34.21
C THR A 11 34.33 35.39 -33.99
N GLU A 12 33.37 34.78 -34.71
CA GLU A 12 33.21 33.35 -34.93
C GLU A 12 34.35 32.74 -35.77
N MET A 13 34.28 31.41 -35.88
CA MET A 13 34.91 30.48 -36.83
C MET A 13 36.18 29.78 -36.35
N SER A 14 36.43 28.53 -36.72
CA SER A 14 35.64 27.45 -37.31
C SER A 14 36.60 26.26 -37.40
N ILE A 15 36.10 25.08 -37.04
CA ILE A 15 36.30 23.77 -37.66
C ILE A 15 37.74 23.29 -37.99
N GLY A 16 38.04 22.09 -37.47
CA GLY A 16 38.92 21.09 -38.10
C GLY A 16 39.61 20.23 -37.04
N GLY A 17 39.41 18.92 -36.91
CA GLY A 17 38.87 17.91 -37.81
C GLY A 17 39.81 16.69 -37.82
N MET A 18 39.23 15.49 -37.75
CA MET A 18 39.83 14.15 -37.93
C MET A 18 40.59 13.56 -36.73
N GLY A 19 40.43 12.29 -36.34
CA GLY A 19 39.75 11.16 -37.00
C GLY A 19 39.47 9.98 -36.05
N ARG A 20 38.48 9.18 -36.48
CA ARG A 20 38.03 7.85 -35.95
C ARG A 20 39.05 6.73 -36.30
N PRO A 21 38.86 5.40 -36.07
CA PRO A 21 37.64 4.64 -35.63
C PRO A 21 37.85 3.39 -34.71
N ALA A 22 36.72 2.68 -34.49
CA ALA A 22 36.49 1.27 -34.10
C ALA A 22 36.15 0.99 -32.60
N SER A 23 35.18 0.16 -32.19
CA SER A 23 34.12 -0.62 -32.86
C SER A 23 33.09 -1.19 -31.83
N HIS A 24 31.84 -1.40 -32.28
CA HIS A 24 30.78 -2.36 -31.82
C HIS A 24 29.97 -2.23 -30.49
N LEU A 25 28.70 -1.80 -30.69
CA LEU A 25 27.40 -2.48 -30.43
C LEU A 25 26.84 -2.71 -28.99
N HIS A 26 25.81 -1.92 -28.61
CA HIS A 26 24.48 -2.41 -28.19
C HIS A 26 23.39 -1.33 -28.28
N ARG A 27 22.15 -1.78 -28.56
CA ARG A 27 20.96 -1.03 -29.01
C ARG A 27 20.29 -0.19 -27.90
N LEU A 28 19.76 1.00 -28.26
CA LEU A 28 18.73 1.73 -27.52
C LEU A 28 17.62 2.18 -28.50
N PHE A 29 16.36 1.90 -28.15
CA PHE A 29 15.16 2.37 -28.84
C PHE A 29 14.84 3.82 -28.43
N LEU A 30 14.56 4.68 -29.41
CA LEU A 30 14.12 6.07 -29.22
C LEU A 30 12.59 6.16 -29.38
N SER A 31 11.98 6.77 -28.39
CA SER A 31 10.61 7.27 -28.32
C SER A 31 10.40 8.46 -29.27
N LEU A 32 9.33 8.41 -30.08
CA LEU A 32 8.92 9.49 -30.98
C LEU A 32 8.01 10.48 -30.22
N SER A 33 8.48 11.71 -30.04
CA SER A 33 7.64 12.87 -29.70
C SER A 33 7.35 13.64 -31.00
N VAL A 34 6.09 13.89 -31.33
CA VAL A 34 5.72 14.76 -32.46
C VAL A 34 5.36 16.14 -31.92
N VAL A 35 6.23 17.11 -32.23
CA VAL A 35 6.01 18.55 -32.08
C VAL A 35 5.19 19.03 -33.28
N VAL A 36 4.06 19.71 -33.04
CA VAL A 36 3.32 20.46 -34.08
C VAL A 36 3.71 21.93 -33.99
N LEU A 37 4.44 22.42 -35.01
CA LEU A 37 4.76 23.83 -35.22
C LEU A 37 3.65 24.48 -36.05
N LEU A 38 3.12 25.61 -35.55
CA LEU A 38 2.22 26.52 -36.26
C LEU A 38 3.02 27.65 -36.91
N ALA A 39 2.90 27.80 -38.23
CA ALA A 39 2.99 29.03 -39.03
C ALA A 39 2.55 28.64 -40.46
N GLY A 40 1.58 29.21 -41.16
CA GLY A 40 0.99 30.55 -41.11
C GLY A 40 1.30 31.26 -42.43
N ALA A 41 0.45 31.10 -43.45
CA ALA A 41 0.10 32.12 -44.48
C ALA A 41 -0.56 31.48 -45.72
N SER A 42 -1.75 31.96 -46.07
CA SER A 42 -2.35 31.86 -47.40
C SER A 42 -2.39 33.26 -48.02
N SER A 43 -1.79 33.44 -49.20
CA SER A 43 -2.16 34.48 -50.16
C SER A 43 -1.59 34.13 -51.54
N GLY A 44 -2.41 34.21 -52.59
CA GLY A 44 -1.92 34.43 -53.95
C GLY A 44 -2.10 33.30 -54.97
N GLN A 45 -3.26 33.35 -55.62
CA GLN A 45 -3.55 33.08 -57.04
C GLN A 45 -2.49 32.52 -58.02
N ALA A 46 -3.05 31.69 -58.91
CA ALA A 46 -2.88 31.63 -60.38
C ALA A 46 -1.86 30.66 -61.00
N GLY A 47 -2.38 29.84 -61.93
CA GLY A 47 -1.75 29.61 -63.23
C GLY A 47 -1.43 28.16 -63.59
N GLY A 48 -2.02 27.69 -64.70
CA GLY A 48 -1.31 26.81 -65.63
C GLY A 48 -1.85 25.39 -65.82
N ALA A 49 -2.39 25.15 -67.01
CA ALA A 49 -2.90 23.89 -67.52
C ALA A 49 -1.81 22.88 -67.90
N LEU A 50 -2.15 21.58 -67.99
CA LEU A 50 -2.29 20.80 -69.25
C LEU A 50 -2.39 19.28 -68.99
N GLU A 51 -3.35 18.66 -69.71
CA GLU A 51 -3.43 17.31 -70.34
C GLU A 51 -2.53 16.16 -69.83
N GLY A 52 -2.94 14.89 -69.76
CA GLY A 52 -4.15 14.19 -70.21
C GLY A 52 -3.96 12.66 -70.09
N GLN A 53 -5.10 11.95 -70.12
CA GLN A 53 -5.33 10.52 -70.44
C GLN A 53 -4.71 9.39 -69.60
N GLY A 54 -5.56 8.45 -69.16
CA GLY A 54 -5.15 7.05 -68.97
C GLY A 54 -5.76 6.28 -67.77
N VAL A 55 -7.02 5.89 -67.90
CA VAL A 55 -7.73 4.73 -67.30
C VAL A 55 -6.99 3.87 -66.26
N GLU A 56 -7.50 3.82 -65.01
CA GLU A 56 -7.70 2.54 -64.30
C GLU A 56 -8.76 2.64 -63.20
N LYS A 57 -9.66 1.64 -63.17
CA LYS A 57 -10.78 1.50 -62.24
C LYS A 57 -10.29 1.36 -60.80
N THR A 58 -10.83 2.15 -59.87
CA THR A 58 -10.83 1.77 -58.46
C THR A 58 -12.17 2.11 -57.81
N PHE A 59 -12.72 1.15 -57.09
CA PHE A 59 -13.97 1.18 -56.36
C PHE A 59 -14.05 2.38 -55.40
N GLU A 60 -15.15 3.13 -55.44
CA GLU A 60 -15.59 4.00 -54.35
C GLU A 60 -15.86 3.14 -53.10
N ILE A 61 -14.93 3.19 -52.14
CA ILE A 61 -15.25 2.94 -50.73
C ILE A 61 -15.41 4.32 -50.11
N VAL A 62 -16.66 4.72 -49.93
CA VAL A 62 -17.03 5.96 -49.26
C VAL A 62 -16.37 6.00 -47.86
N ASP A 63 -15.49 6.97 -47.67
CA ASP A 63 -14.71 7.24 -46.45
C ASP A 63 -15.62 7.80 -45.33
N LEU A 64 -16.52 6.97 -44.80
CA LEU A 64 -17.43 7.32 -43.68
C LEU A 64 -16.85 6.99 -42.29
N ARG A 65 -15.65 6.40 -42.21
CA ARG A 65 -15.06 5.97 -40.93
C ARG A 65 -14.13 7.02 -40.31
N ARG A 66 -13.52 7.90 -41.09
CA ARG A 66 -12.51 8.85 -40.58
C ARG A 66 -13.14 10.07 -39.91
N ASP A 67 -14.21 10.61 -40.46
CA ASP A 67 -14.84 11.84 -39.96
C ASP A 67 -15.66 11.63 -38.67
N SER A 68 -16.24 10.44 -38.47
CA SER A 68 -16.93 10.10 -37.21
C SER A 68 -15.95 9.90 -36.05
N LEU A 69 -14.82 9.23 -36.31
CA LEU A 69 -13.73 9.05 -35.35
C LEU A 69 -13.03 10.37 -35.02
N LEU A 70 -12.78 11.23 -36.01
CA LEU A 70 -12.17 12.57 -35.81
C LEU A 70 -13.11 13.55 -35.12
N GLY A 71 -14.42 13.48 -35.39
CA GLY A 71 -15.44 14.28 -34.70
C GLY A 71 -15.71 13.84 -33.26
N ALA A 72 -15.62 12.54 -32.97
CA ALA A 72 -15.68 12.00 -31.61
C ALA A 72 -14.40 12.33 -30.83
N THR A 73 -13.22 12.16 -31.42
CA THR A 73 -11.94 12.49 -30.75
C THR A 73 -11.76 13.99 -30.51
N ARG A 74 -12.20 14.89 -31.41
CA ARG A 74 -12.16 16.35 -31.15
C ARG A 74 -13.08 16.79 -30.01
N ARG A 75 -14.27 16.19 -29.89
CA ARG A 75 -15.22 16.48 -28.79
C ARG A 75 -14.80 15.83 -27.47
N MET A 76 -14.20 14.64 -27.53
CA MET A 76 -13.56 14.00 -26.38
C MET A 76 -12.33 14.76 -25.89
N ALA A 77 -11.52 15.34 -26.80
CA ALA A 77 -10.40 16.21 -26.45
C ALA A 77 -10.85 17.55 -25.86
N GLN A 78 -11.95 18.14 -26.35
CA GLN A 78 -12.56 19.33 -25.75
C GLN A 78 -13.14 19.07 -24.34
N GLN A 79 -13.60 17.84 -24.04
CA GLN A 79 -14.04 17.45 -22.70
C GLN A 79 -12.88 17.07 -21.76
N ALA A 80 -11.82 16.46 -22.26
CA ALA A 80 -10.58 16.24 -21.51
C ALA A 80 -9.90 17.56 -21.11
N ALA A 81 -10.06 18.62 -21.91
CA ALA A 81 -9.58 19.96 -21.59
C ALA A 81 -10.36 20.67 -20.47
N ASN A 82 -11.52 20.14 -20.04
CA ASN A 82 -12.32 20.68 -18.91
C ASN A 82 -12.06 19.94 -17.58
N VAL A 83 -11.10 19.02 -17.51
CA VAL A 83 -10.73 18.27 -16.29
C VAL A 83 -9.83 19.12 -15.38
N SER A 84 -10.33 20.28 -14.96
CA SER A 84 -9.69 21.08 -13.90
C SER A 84 -10.58 21.19 -12.65
N VAL A 85 -11.83 20.72 -12.70
CA VAL A 85 -12.77 20.75 -11.57
C VAL A 85 -13.48 19.41 -11.46
N LEU A 86 -13.34 18.74 -10.31
CA LEU A 86 -14.06 17.51 -10.00
C LEU A 86 -15.57 17.76 -9.87
N PRO A 87 -16.43 16.79 -10.22
CA PRO A 87 -17.85 16.87 -9.97
C PRO A 87 -18.16 17.07 -8.48
N GLN A 88 -19.19 17.87 -8.16
CA GLN A 88 -19.66 18.01 -6.78
C GLN A 88 -20.36 16.73 -6.33
N SER A 89 -19.96 16.22 -5.17
CA SER A 89 -20.56 15.06 -4.49
C SER A 89 -21.70 15.43 -3.55
N VAL A 90 -21.90 16.72 -3.26
CA VAL A 90 -22.95 17.25 -2.36
C VAL A 90 -24.20 17.56 -3.17
N GLY A 91 -25.36 17.06 -2.72
CA GLY A 91 -26.62 17.13 -3.47
C GLY A 91 -26.62 16.32 -4.78
N ALA A 92 -25.65 15.42 -4.97
CA ALA A 92 -25.49 14.68 -6.20
C ALA A 92 -26.55 13.58 -6.34
N ASN A 93 -27.21 13.53 -7.49
CA ASN A 93 -28.12 12.45 -7.86
C ASN A 93 -27.59 11.75 -9.11
N ILE A 94 -26.95 10.60 -8.93
CA ILE A 94 -26.10 9.98 -9.95
C ILE A 94 -26.88 9.00 -10.81
N ARG A 95 -26.74 9.15 -12.13
CA ARG A 95 -27.31 8.26 -13.15
C ARG A 95 -26.31 7.16 -13.44
N ILE A 96 -26.71 5.91 -13.26
CA ILE A 96 -25.80 4.77 -13.43
C ILE A 96 -26.26 3.87 -14.57
N LEU A 97 -25.30 3.51 -15.43
CA LEU A 97 -25.45 2.40 -16.37
C LEU A 97 -24.58 1.24 -15.90
N VAL A 98 -25.19 0.06 -15.73
CA VAL A 98 -24.49 -1.19 -15.44
C VAL A 98 -24.68 -2.13 -16.63
N SER A 99 -23.60 -2.55 -17.26
CA SER A 99 -23.62 -3.50 -18.36
C SER A 99 -23.19 -4.89 -17.87
N VAL A 100 -24.11 -5.84 -17.95
CA VAL A 100 -23.88 -7.26 -17.67
C VAL A 100 -23.33 -7.90 -18.93
N LEU A 101 -22.01 -8.11 -18.94
CA LEU A 101 -21.32 -8.63 -20.12
C LEU A 101 -21.58 -10.13 -20.26
N ARG A 102 -22.00 -10.53 -21.46
CA ARG A 102 -22.11 -11.94 -21.87
C ARG A 102 -21.16 -12.21 -23.00
N VAL A 103 -20.24 -13.14 -22.79
CA VAL A 103 -19.35 -13.59 -23.86
C VAL A 103 -20.00 -14.75 -24.58
N VAL A 104 -20.44 -14.52 -25.82
CA VAL A 104 -21.15 -15.51 -26.64
C VAL A 104 -20.19 -16.24 -27.58
N GLY A 105 -20.42 -17.53 -27.84
CA GLY A 105 -19.54 -18.36 -28.69
C GLY A 105 -18.59 -19.27 -27.89
N ASN A 106 -17.47 -19.67 -28.48
CA ASN A 106 -16.68 -20.83 -28.03
C ASN A 106 -15.73 -20.59 -26.84
N CYS A 107 -15.96 -19.57 -26.01
CA CYS A 107 -15.05 -19.20 -24.91
C CYS A 107 -15.32 -19.99 -23.61
N SER A 108 -16.44 -20.72 -23.52
CA SER A 108 -16.82 -21.55 -22.37
C SER A 108 -16.75 -20.82 -21.01
N PHE A 109 -17.10 -19.53 -20.97
CA PHE A 109 -17.26 -18.80 -19.71
C PHE A 109 -18.65 -19.04 -19.11
N ASP A 110 -18.76 -18.95 -17.78
CA ASP A 110 -20.04 -18.94 -17.10
C ASP A 110 -20.90 -17.75 -17.49
N SER A 111 -22.16 -17.81 -17.12
CA SER A 111 -23.07 -16.69 -17.34
C SER A 111 -22.78 -15.53 -16.39
N GLY A 112 -22.36 -15.79 -15.14
CA GLY A 112 -22.41 -14.80 -14.06
C GLY A 112 -23.86 -14.44 -13.69
N LEU A 113 -24.04 -13.37 -12.93
CA LEU A 113 -25.35 -12.82 -12.57
C LEU A 113 -26.10 -12.30 -13.80
N ASN A 114 -27.43 -12.31 -13.74
CA ASN A 114 -28.28 -11.71 -14.76
C ASN A 114 -28.66 -10.26 -14.45
N VAL A 115 -29.24 -9.56 -15.43
CA VAL A 115 -29.68 -8.16 -15.31
C VAL A 115 -30.60 -7.92 -14.11
N GLY A 116 -31.54 -8.83 -13.84
CA GLY A 116 -32.48 -8.72 -12.72
C GLY A 116 -31.77 -8.80 -11.37
N GLN A 117 -30.85 -9.76 -11.22
CA GLN A 117 -30.04 -9.92 -10.00
C GLN A 117 -29.15 -8.71 -9.75
N VAL A 118 -28.45 -8.21 -10.77
CA VAL A 118 -27.60 -7.02 -10.64
C VAL A 118 -28.44 -5.79 -10.27
N ARG A 119 -29.59 -5.59 -10.92
CA ARG A 119 -30.52 -4.52 -10.58
C ARG A 119 -31.02 -4.62 -9.14
N ASP A 120 -31.30 -5.83 -8.66
CA ASP A 120 -31.73 -6.07 -7.28
C ASP A 120 -30.66 -5.63 -6.27
N PHE A 121 -29.38 -5.96 -6.46
CA PHE A 121 -28.30 -5.54 -5.54
C PHE A 121 -28.18 -4.02 -5.38
N TYR A 122 -28.46 -3.26 -6.43
CA TYR A 122 -28.50 -1.79 -6.35
C TYR A 122 -29.74 -1.26 -5.62
N LEU A 123 -30.93 -1.84 -5.88
CA LEU A 123 -32.22 -1.22 -5.52
C LEU A 123 -32.93 -1.82 -4.32
N ARG A 124 -32.62 -3.07 -3.94
CA ARG A 124 -33.23 -3.73 -2.78
C ARG A 124 -32.96 -2.96 -1.50
N SER A 125 -33.78 -3.21 -0.47
CA SER A 125 -33.55 -2.62 0.86
C SER A 125 -32.16 -3.01 1.39
N GLY A 126 -31.37 -2.01 1.80
CA GLY A 126 -29.98 -2.18 2.21
C GLY A 126 -29.00 -2.44 1.06
N GLY A 127 -29.45 -2.30 -0.19
CA GLY A 127 -28.63 -2.40 -1.39
C GLY A 127 -27.68 -1.20 -1.56
N HIS A 128 -27.00 -1.13 -2.71
CA HIS A 128 -25.97 -0.10 -2.93
C HIS A 128 -26.51 1.33 -2.87
N ALA A 129 -27.72 1.57 -3.36
CA ALA A 129 -28.34 2.89 -3.30
C ALA A 129 -28.57 3.34 -1.85
N ASP A 130 -29.16 2.49 -1.01
CA ASP A 130 -29.39 2.78 0.40
C ASP A 130 -28.08 2.96 1.16
N ARG A 131 -27.07 2.14 0.84
CA ARG A 131 -25.76 2.21 1.48
C ARG A 131 -25.00 3.50 1.14
N LEU A 132 -25.02 3.93 -0.12
CA LEU A 132 -24.41 5.20 -0.52
C LEU A 132 -25.11 6.39 0.13
N GLU A 133 -26.44 6.36 0.16
CA GLU A 133 -27.23 7.40 0.80
C GLU A 133 -26.95 7.48 2.31
N ALA A 134 -26.83 6.33 2.98
CA ALA A 134 -26.48 6.26 4.39
C ALA A 134 -25.06 6.79 4.67
N CYS A 135 -24.06 6.38 3.89
CA CYS A 135 -22.67 6.82 4.08
C CYS A 135 -22.45 8.31 3.74
N SER A 136 -23.29 8.88 2.89
CA SER A 136 -23.22 10.29 2.48
C SER A 136 -24.15 11.20 3.28
N TYR A 137 -24.86 10.69 4.29
CA TYR A 137 -25.87 11.46 5.04
C TYR A 137 -26.94 12.07 4.13
N GLY A 138 -27.29 11.37 3.05
CA GLY A 138 -28.23 11.84 2.04
C GLY A 138 -27.66 12.83 1.02
N GLN A 139 -26.37 13.19 1.11
CA GLN A 139 -25.74 14.16 0.22
C GLN A 139 -25.49 13.59 -1.18
N MET A 140 -25.39 12.27 -1.32
CA MET A 140 -25.23 11.60 -2.61
C MET A 140 -26.20 10.43 -2.73
N LYS A 141 -26.91 10.35 -3.85
CA LYS A 141 -27.94 9.34 -4.10
C LYS A 141 -27.79 8.74 -5.48
N ILE A 142 -28.05 7.44 -5.59
CA ILE A 142 -28.27 6.79 -6.88
C ILE A 142 -29.68 7.14 -7.35
N ASP A 143 -29.80 7.72 -8.54
CA ASP A 143 -31.09 7.96 -9.17
C ASP A 143 -31.72 6.61 -9.52
N ARG A 144 -32.60 6.13 -8.64
CA ARG A 144 -33.28 4.83 -8.78
C ARG A 144 -34.10 4.73 -10.07
N THR A 145 -34.59 5.85 -10.61
CA THR A 145 -35.36 5.90 -11.86
C THR A 145 -34.46 5.88 -13.09
N ARG A 146 -33.22 6.36 -12.94
CA ARG A 146 -32.21 6.40 -14.00
C ARG A 146 -31.08 5.39 -13.85
N LEU A 147 -31.21 4.44 -12.91
CA LEU A 147 -30.41 3.22 -12.90
C LEU A 147 -30.85 2.32 -14.05
N ARG A 148 -29.98 2.16 -15.03
CA ARG A 148 -30.18 1.24 -16.16
C ARG A 148 -29.21 0.07 -16.02
N VAL A 149 -29.75 -1.14 -16.01
CA VAL A 149 -28.95 -2.37 -16.08
C VAL A 149 -29.32 -3.07 -17.38
N ILE A 150 -28.33 -3.36 -18.22
CA ILE A 150 -28.54 -4.01 -19.51
C ILE A 150 -27.64 -5.23 -19.64
N GLU A 151 -28.06 -6.16 -20.50
CA GLU A 151 -27.17 -7.21 -20.98
C GLU A 151 -26.47 -6.72 -22.25
N THR A 152 -25.16 -6.97 -22.34
CA THR A 152 -24.36 -6.60 -23.50
C THR A 152 -23.56 -7.82 -23.97
N ASN A 153 -23.84 -8.25 -25.20
CA ASN A 153 -23.24 -9.44 -25.78
C ASN A 153 -21.95 -9.09 -26.52
N VAL A 154 -20.89 -9.83 -26.21
CA VAL A 154 -19.58 -9.70 -26.86
C VAL A 154 -19.21 -11.07 -27.45
N THR A 155 -18.94 -11.10 -28.75
CA THR A 155 -18.57 -12.36 -29.44
C THR A 155 -17.17 -12.80 -29.04
N CYS A 156 -17.06 -14.04 -28.57
CA CYS A 156 -15.82 -14.72 -28.24
C CYS A 156 -14.81 -14.70 -29.39
N ASN A 157 -13.54 -14.42 -29.08
CA ASN A 157 -12.42 -14.55 -30.01
C ASN A 157 -11.11 -14.94 -29.27
N SER A 158 -10.04 -15.21 -30.04
CA SER A 158 -8.76 -15.68 -29.50
C SER A 158 -8.01 -14.65 -28.63
N PHE A 159 -8.40 -13.37 -28.67
CA PHE A 159 -7.83 -12.32 -27.81
C PHE A 159 -8.55 -12.25 -26.46
N ILE A 160 -9.87 -12.37 -26.46
CA ILE A 160 -10.73 -12.47 -25.27
C ILE A 160 -10.24 -13.59 -24.33
N THR A 161 -9.72 -14.68 -24.90
CA THR A 161 -9.19 -15.83 -24.15
C THR A 161 -7.71 -15.69 -23.74
N ARG A 162 -6.99 -14.65 -24.19
CA ARG A 162 -5.53 -14.49 -24.01
C ARG A 162 -5.09 -13.23 -23.26
N PHE A 163 -5.80 -12.11 -23.38
CA PHE A 163 -5.37 -10.80 -22.87
C PHE A 163 -6.50 -10.09 -22.15
N CYS A 164 -6.65 -10.36 -20.84
CA CYS A 164 -7.51 -9.57 -19.96
C CYS A 164 -6.72 -8.66 -19.01
N THR A 165 -5.39 -8.53 -19.18
CA THR A 165 -4.49 -7.82 -18.27
C THR A 165 -3.87 -6.58 -18.92
N TYR A 166 -3.85 -5.47 -18.18
CA TYR A 166 -2.98 -4.31 -18.42
C TYR A 166 -1.52 -4.77 -18.64
N PRO A 167 -0.74 -4.22 -19.62
CA PRO A 167 -0.82 -2.87 -20.19
C PRO A 167 -1.24 -2.80 -21.67
N VAL A 168 -1.94 -3.80 -22.21
CA VAL A 168 -2.26 -3.88 -23.65
C VAL A 168 -3.73 -3.48 -23.91
N GLU A 169 -4.04 -2.20 -23.72
CA GLU A 169 -5.29 -1.56 -24.16
C GLU A 169 -5.20 -1.25 -25.65
N PRO A 170 -5.83 -2.05 -26.55
CA PRO A 170 -7.13 -1.55 -27.05
C PRO A 170 -8.33 -2.48 -27.39
N PRO A 171 -8.25 -3.79 -27.78
CA PRO A 171 -9.39 -4.42 -28.48
C PRO A 171 -10.56 -4.94 -27.63
N TRP A 172 -10.36 -5.28 -26.35
CA TRP A 172 -11.47 -5.70 -25.47
C TRP A 172 -12.39 -4.53 -25.15
N SER A 173 -11.76 -3.41 -24.81
CA SER A 173 -12.38 -2.12 -24.59
C SER A 173 -13.20 -1.67 -25.80
N ASP A 174 -12.60 -1.78 -27.00
CA ASP A 174 -13.26 -1.41 -28.25
C ASP A 174 -14.46 -2.31 -28.56
N ALA A 175 -14.35 -3.63 -28.33
CA ALA A 175 -15.45 -4.56 -28.57
C ALA A 175 -16.65 -4.31 -27.65
N VAL A 176 -16.40 -4.07 -26.37
CA VAL A 176 -17.44 -3.73 -25.39
C VAL A 176 -18.09 -2.39 -25.73
N THR A 177 -17.28 -1.39 -26.08
CA THR A 177 -17.77 -0.05 -26.45
C THR A 177 -18.58 -0.09 -27.74
N ALA A 178 -18.13 -0.82 -28.74
CA ALA A 178 -18.87 -1.03 -29.99
C ALA A 178 -20.22 -1.73 -29.74
N ALA A 179 -20.26 -2.73 -28.85
CA ALA A 179 -21.50 -3.41 -28.48
C ALA A 179 -22.47 -2.46 -27.75
N LEU A 180 -21.98 -1.65 -26.81
CA LEU A 180 -22.78 -0.62 -26.14
C LEU A 180 -23.28 0.45 -27.11
N GLN A 181 -22.41 0.95 -27.99
CA GLN A 181 -22.75 1.93 -29.02
C GLN A 181 -23.83 1.40 -29.96
N ALA A 182 -23.74 0.13 -30.38
CA ALA A 182 -24.75 -0.49 -31.23
C ALA A 182 -26.11 -0.64 -30.53
N GLN A 183 -26.10 -0.87 -29.22
CA GLN A 183 -27.31 -1.09 -28.43
C GLN A 183 -27.98 0.20 -27.92
N LEU A 184 -27.18 1.23 -27.60
CA LEU A 184 -27.62 2.44 -26.92
C LEU A 184 -27.39 3.72 -27.73
N GLY A 185 -26.71 3.66 -28.88
CA GLY A 185 -26.24 4.87 -29.57
C GLY A 185 -25.20 5.64 -28.74
N ASP A 186 -25.05 6.94 -28.97
CA ASP A 186 -24.10 7.79 -28.24
C ASP A 186 -24.53 8.06 -26.77
N ASP A 187 -25.74 7.64 -26.39
CA ASP A 187 -26.34 7.94 -25.08
C ASP A 187 -25.58 7.30 -23.91
N TYR A 188 -24.90 6.16 -24.10
CA TYR A 188 -24.16 5.53 -22.98
C TYR A 188 -22.97 6.39 -22.52
N ALA A 189 -22.42 7.23 -23.41
CA ALA A 189 -21.24 8.05 -23.12
C ALA A 189 -21.56 9.39 -22.44
N THR A 190 -22.81 9.86 -22.54
CA THR A 190 -23.22 11.20 -22.06
C THR A 190 -24.46 11.19 -21.16
N GLY A 191 -25.24 10.12 -21.19
CA GLY A 191 -26.52 10.01 -20.48
C GLY A 191 -26.41 9.57 -19.02
N TYR A 192 -25.21 9.18 -18.57
CA TYR A 192 -24.92 8.64 -17.24
C TYR A 192 -23.73 9.36 -16.60
N ASP A 193 -23.62 9.28 -15.28
CA ASP A 193 -22.54 9.87 -14.49
C ASP A 193 -21.50 8.82 -14.07
N HIS A 194 -21.87 7.54 -14.12
CA HIS A 194 -20.99 6.39 -13.88
C HIS A 194 -21.42 5.20 -14.73
N LEU A 195 -20.45 4.52 -15.34
CA LEU A 195 -20.65 3.31 -16.13
C LEU A 195 -19.87 2.15 -15.49
N SER A 196 -20.53 1.01 -15.27
CA SER A 196 -19.87 -0.19 -14.75
C SER A 196 -20.17 -1.43 -15.56
N PHE A 197 -19.25 -2.39 -15.50
CA PHE A 197 -19.34 -3.68 -16.19
C PHE A 197 -19.22 -4.84 -15.20
N THR A 198 -20.15 -5.79 -15.29
CA THR A 198 -20.00 -7.08 -14.60
C THR A 198 -19.57 -8.15 -15.61
N ILE A 199 -18.45 -8.83 -15.33
CA ILE A 199 -17.95 -9.92 -16.19
C ILE A 199 -18.14 -11.31 -15.57
N PRO A 200 -18.34 -12.37 -16.39
CA PRO A 200 -18.32 -13.77 -15.98
C PRO A 200 -17.22 -14.15 -14.99
N THR A 201 -17.53 -15.05 -14.05
CA THR A 201 -16.63 -15.36 -12.93
C THR A 201 -15.47 -16.26 -13.34
N THR A 202 -15.72 -17.17 -14.28
CA THR A 202 -14.72 -18.08 -14.87
C THR A 202 -13.70 -17.37 -15.78
N MET A 203 -13.84 -16.07 -16.05
CA MET A 203 -12.78 -15.31 -16.72
C MET A 203 -11.50 -15.19 -15.87
N ARG A 204 -11.47 -15.70 -14.63
CA ARG A 204 -10.34 -15.76 -13.67
C ARG A 204 -9.17 -16.70 -14.05
N SER A 205 -9.00 -17.09 -15.32
CA SER A 205 -8.02 -18.12 -15.72
C SER A 205 -6.54 -17.69 -15.56
N SER A 206 -5.58 -18.63 -15.56
CA SER A 206 -4.13 -18.37 -15.42
C SER A 206 -3.50 -17.50 -16.52
N ARG A 207 -4.24 -17.12 -17.57
CA ARG A 207 -3.84 -16.14 -18.60
C ARG A 207 -4.52 -14.78 -18.43
N CYS A 208 -5.57 -14.72 -17.61
CA CYS A 208 -6.25 -13.54 -17.12
C CYS A 208 -6.14 -13.57 -15.59
N ALA A 209 -4.90 -13.50 -15.09
CA ALA A 209 -4.57 -13.66 -13.68
C ALA A 209 -5.13 -12.48 -12.88
N LEU A 210 -6.39 -12.59 -12.46
CA LEU A 210 -6.97 -11.75 -11.43
C LEU A 210 -6.27 -12.10 -10.11
N PRO A 211 -5.57 -11.17 -9.45
CA PRO A 211 -4.97 -11.44 -8.15
C PRO A 211 -6.02 -12.01 -7.20
N PRO A 212 -5.68 -12.97 -6.33
CA PRO A 212 -6.65 -13.65 -5.47
C PRO A 212 -7.52 -12.72 -4.62
N ALA A 213 -7.04 -11.51 -4.35
CA ALA A 213 -7.73 -10.49 -3.56
C ALA A 213 -8.50 -9.44 -4.40
N GLN A 214 -8.09 -9.14 -5.64
CA GLN A 214 -8.44 -7.85 -6.26
C GLN A 214 -9.60 -7.86 -7.24
N GLY A 215 -9.88 -8.89 -8.04
CA GLY A 215 -11.08 -9.02 -8.90
C GLY A 215 -11.60 -7.80 -9.70
N HIS A 216 -10.83 -6.73 -9.79
CA HIS A 216 -11.11 -5.44 -10.42
C HIS A 216 -9.98 -5.17 -11.41
N TYR A 217 -10.32 -4.64 -12.58
CA TYR A 217 -9.36 -3.98 -13.47
C TYR A 217 -9.79 -2.52 -13.61
N PRO A 218 -8.90 -1.55 -13.41
CA PRO A 218 -8.95 -0.34 -14.21
C PRO A 218 -8.56 -0.77 -15.63
N LEU A 219 -9.55 -0.91 -16.51
CA LEU A 219 -9.26 -0.75 -17.93
C LEU A 219 -9.08 0.76 -18.12
N ALA A 220 -7.90 1.23 -18.52
CA ALA A 220 -7.77 2.56 -19.08
C ALA A 220 -8.46 2.56 -20.44
N PHE A 221 -9.77 2.75 -20.38
CA PHE A 221 -10.36 3.66 -21.32
C PHE A 221 -9.86 5.06 -20.97
N ASN A 222 -9.70 5.91 -22.00
CA ASN A 222 -9.23 7.30 -21.93
C ASN A 222 -10.05 8.25 -21.03
N ARG A 223 -10.78 7.74 -20.02
CA ARG A 223 -11.49 8.47 -18.97
C ARG A 223 -11.30 7.77 -17.62
N PRO A 224 -10.15 7.95 -16.97
CA PRO A 224 -9.92 7.39 -15.65
C PRO A 224 -10.95 7.97 -14.65
N GLY A 225 -11.66 7.10 -13.91
CA GLY A 225 -12.67 7.50 -12.93
C GLY A 225 -14.04 7.85 -13.52
N PHE A 226 -14.45 7.22 -14.63
CA PHE A 226 -15.84 7.25 -15.10
C PHE A 226 -16.40 5.85 -15.38
N LEU A 227 -15.51 4.85 -15.35
CA LEU A 227 -15.72 3.51 -15.83
C LEU A 227 -15.10 2.48 -14.90
N SER A 228 -15.87 1.46 -14.53
CA SER A 228 -15.39 0.38 -13.66
C SER A 228 -15.75 -1.00 -14.19
N MET A 229 -14.86 -1.99 -14.04
CA MET A 229 -15.12 -3.37 -14.44
C MET A 229 -14.71 -4.34 -13.34
N TYR A 230 -15.64 -5.21 -12.95
CA TYR A 230 -15.43 -6.17 -11.89
C TYR A 230 -16.14 -7.50 -12.15
N LEU A 231 -15.64 -8.56 -11.51
CA LEU A 231 -16.27 -9.87 -11.55
C LEU A 231 -17.74 -9.78 -11.09
N SER A 232 -18.60 -10.59 -11.72
CA SER A 232 -20.02 -10.65 -11.39
C SER A 232 -20.28 -11.05 -9.93
N THR A 233 -19.36 -11.78 -9.29
CA THR A 233 -19.44 -12.10 -7.85
C THR A 233 -19.13 -10.93 -6.93
N LEU A 234 -18.54 -9.84 -7.43
CA LEU A 234 -18.14 -8.68 -6.63
C LEU A 234 -19.20 -7.58 -6.61
N VAL A 235 -20.04 -7.50 -7.65
CA VAL A 235 -21.16 -6.53 -7.68
C VAL A 235 -22.12 -6.74 -6.51
N VAL A 236 -22.15 -7.90 -5.87
CA VAL A 236 -23.02 -8.13 -4.70
C VAL A 236 -22.59 -7.32 -3.48
N GLN A 237 -21.36 -6.80 -3.47
CA GLN A 237 -20.75 -6.09 -2.34
C GLN A 237 -20.90 -4.58 -2.53
N SER A 238 -21.62 -3.90 -1.63
CA SER A 238 -21.75 -2.45 -1.67
C SER A 238 -20.41 -1.73 -1.60
N ARG A 239 -19.42 -2.30 -0.88
CA ARG A 239 -18.07 -1.74 -0.86
C ARG A 239 -17.51 -1.57 -2.27
N VAL A 240 -17.69 -2.57 -3.15
CA VAL A 240 -17.12 -2.58 -4.50
C VAL A 240 -17.82 -1.55 -5.38
N ALA A 241 -19.15 -1.61 -5.46
CA ALA A 241 -19.91 -0.69 -6.31
C ALA A 241 -19.70 0.78 -5.89
N ILE A 242 -19.68 1.07 -4.58
CA ILE A 242 -19.53 2.43 -4.07
C ILE A 242 -18.08 2.92 -4.20
N HIS A 243 -17.09 2.07 -3.90
CA HIS A 243 -15.67 2.38 -4.08
C HIS A 243 -15.38 2.91 -5.50
N GLU A 244 -15.87 2.17 -6.49
CA GLU A 244 -15.73 2.49 -7.90
C GLU A 244 -16.44 3.80 -8.29
N ILE A 245 -17.63 4.06 -7.75
CA ILE A 245 -18.34 5.33 -7.96
C ILE A 245 -17.53 6.50 -7.41
N LEU A 246 -16.88 6.35 -6.25
CA LEU A 246 -16.19 7.46 -5.58
C LEU A 246 -14.86 7.87 -6.21
N HIS A 247 -14.28 7.02 -7.06
CA HIS A 247 -13.19 7.45 -7.94
C HIS A 247 -13.60 8.60 -8.88
N ASN A 248 -14.87 8.64 -9.33
CA ASN A 248 -15.40 9.74 -10.14
C ASN A 248 -15.42 11.09 -9.39
N TYR A 249 -15.28 11.07 -8.07
CA TYR A 249 -15.36 12.24 -7.18
C TYR A 249 -14.03 12.55 -6.50
N GLY A 250 -12.93 11.96 -6.97
CA GLY A 250 -11.58 12.27 -6.53
C GLY A 250 -11.11 11.54 -5.28
N LEU A 251 -11.76 10.44 -4.89
CA LEU A 251 -11.19 9.52 -3.92
C LEU A 251 -10.22 8.53 -4.60
N TYR A 252 -9.18 8.16 -3.86
CA TYR A 252 -8.20 7.13 -4.22
C TYR A 252 -8.22 6.01 -3.18
N HIS A 253 -7.53 4.91 -3.48
CA HIS A 253 -7.40 3.80 -2.54
C HIS A 253 -6.81 4.28 -1.21
N ALA A 254 -7.39 3.79 -0.11
CA ALA A 254 -6.94 4.10 1.23
C ALA A 254 -5.78 3.17 1.63
N TYR A 255 -4.78 3.72 2.30
CA TYR A 255 -3.55 3.02 2.65
C TYR A 255 -3.52 2.72 4.15
N GLY A 256 -3.17 1.49 4.49
CA GLY A 256 -2.97 1.08 5.88
C GLY A 256 -1.60 0.48 6.12
N ILE A 257 -1.23 0.33 7.38
CA ILE A 257 0.08 -0.19 7.77
C ILE A 257 0.02 -1.71 7.81
N VAL A 258 0.80 -2.37 6.96
CA VAL A 258 1.04 -3.82 6.97
C VAL A 258 2.55 -4.02 6.97
N ASP A 259 3.07 -4.78 7.95
CA ASP A 259 4.51 -5.02 8.14
C ASP A 259 5.36 -3.73 8.14
N ASN A 260 4.89 -2.71 8.85
CA ASN A 260 5.52 -1.40 8.98
C ASN A 260 5.68 -0.62 7.65
N ARG A 261 4.84 -0.93 6.65
CA ARG A 261 4.78 -0.21 5.38
C ARG A 261 3.34 0.16 5.05
N PHE A 262 3.17 1.31 4.40
CA PHE A 262 1.87 1.66 3.83
C PHE A 262 1.59 0.79 2.62
N VAL A 263 0.52 0.01 2.71
CA VAL A 263 0.03 -0.85 1.65
C VAL A 263 -1.29 -0.28 1.13
N GLU A 264 -1.38 -0.17 -0.19
CA GLU A 264 -2.58 0.24 -0.90
C GLU A 264 -3.73 -0.72 -0.59
N TYR A 265 -4.92 -0.17 -0.38
CA TYR A 265 -6.10 -0.85 0.18
C TYR A 265 -5.93 -1.40 1.61
N GLY A 266 -4.81 -1.15 2.28
CA GLY A 266 -4.53 -1.68 3.61
C GLY A 266 -5.37 -1.05 4.72
N ASP A 267 -6.11 0.03 4.45
CA ASP A 267 -7.00 0.65 5.43
C ASP A 267 -8.34 -0.09 5.50
N ASN A 268 -8.46 -1.02 6.45
CA ASN A 268 -9.70 -1.75 6.70
C ASN A 268 -10.75 -0.96 7.50
N SER A 269 -10.64 0.36 7.61
CA SER A 269 -11.65 1.22 8.24
C SER A 269 -12.61 1.89 7.26
N THR A 270 -12.39 1.73 5.95
CA THR A 270 -13.15 2.39 4.88
C THR A 270 -13.34 1.48 3.67
N LEU A 271 -14.42 1.71 2.91
CA LEU A 271 -14.66 1.12 1.60
C LEU A 271 -13.58 1.47 0.57
N MET A 272 -12.82 2.55 0.73
CA MET A 272 -11.69 2.86 -0.15
C MET A 272 -10.47 1.96 0.12
N GLY A 273 -10.51 1.18 1.20
CA GLY A 273 -9.65 0.01 1.41
C GLY A 273 -10.38 -1.30 1.12
N TYR A 274 -10.17 -2.32 1.94
CA TYR A 274 -10.83 -3.64 1.78
C TYR A 274 -12.09 -3.84 2.63
N ALA A 275 -12.51 -2.85 3.40
CA ALA A 275 -13.60 -3.02 4.36
C ALA A 275 -14.98 -2.68 3.79
N ASP A 276 -16.03 -3.23 4.42
CA ASP A 276 -17.41 -2.81 4.21
C ASP A 276 -17.81 -1.77 5.27
N ALA A 277 -17.21 -0.59 5.18
CA ALA A 277 -17.46 0.53 6.09
C ALA A 277 -17.57 1.84 5.28
N CYS A 278 -18.22 2.86 5.83
CA CYS A 278 -18.29 4.15 5.17
C CYS A 278 -16.91 4.80 5.05
N PRO A 279 -16.77 5.82 4.17
CA PRO A 279 -15.52 6.55 4.02
C PRO A 279 -14.94 7.04 5.34
N SER A 280 -13.62 7.10 5.41
CA SER A 280 -12.87 7.61 6.56
C SER A 280 -13.08 9.12 6.72
N ALA A 281 -12.70 9.69 7.87
CA ALA A 281 -12.85 11.13 8.12
C ALA A 281 -12.26 12.04 7.02
N PRO A 282 -11.01 11.84 6.55
CA PRO A 282 -10.49 12.68 5.48
C PRO A 282 -11.21 12.45 4.14
N GLU A 283 -11.70 11.25 3.85
CA GLU A 283 -12.50 10.99 2.65
C GLU A 283 -13.88 11.68 2.73
N LEU A 284 -14.53 11.64 3.89
CA LEU A 284 -15.79 12.35 4.14
C LEU A 284 -15.61 13.86 4.01
N TYR A 285 -14.50 14.40 4.53
CA TYR A 285 -14.17 15.82 4.40
C TYR A 285 -13.88 16.19 2.94
N ARG A 286 -13.11 15.38 2.23
CA ARG A 286 -12.80 15.57 0.80
C ARG A 286 -14.04 15.57 -0.09
N LEU A 287 -15.00 14.71 0.23
CA LEU A 287 -16.31 14.64 -0.44
C LEU A 287 -17.28 15.73 0.07
N ARG A 288 -16.88 16.55 1.05
CA ARG A 288 -17.72 17.54 1.72
C ARG A 288 -19.01 16.95 2.30
N TRP A 289 -18.98 15.66 2.63
CA TRP A 289 -20.10 14.97 3.26
C TRP A 289 -20.16 15.23 4.75
N ALA A 290 -19.00 15.45 5.39
CA ALA A 290 -18.90 15.81 6.80
C ALA A 290 -17.97 17.01 7.04
N SER A 291 -18.17 17.69 8.17
CA SER A 291 -17.40 18.87 8.58
C SER A 291 -16.63 18.64 9.88
N PRO A 292 -15.48 19.29 10.06
CA PRO A 292 -14.73 19.22 11.32
C PRO A 292 -15.46 19.93 12.45
N LEU A 293 -15.19 19.50 13.68
CA LEU A 293 -15.58 20.16 14.92
C LEU A 293 -14.65 21.35 15.19
N ALA A 294 -13.35 21.15 14.93
CA ALA A 294 -12.32 22.17 15.05
C ALA A 294 -11.21 21.92 14.04
N TRP A 295 -10.57 23.01 13.63
CA TRP A 295 -9.32 23.04 12.87
C TRP A 295 -8.23 23.59 13.79
N LEU A 296 -7.13 22.87 13.94
CA LEU A 296 -6.09 23.18 14.92
C LEU A 296 -4.73 23.33 14.23
N SER A 297 -4.29 24.57 14.00
CA SER A 297 -2.90 24.91 13.67
C SER A 297 -2.05 25.09 14.94
N GLY A 298 -0.74 25.29 14.79
CA GLY A 298 0.13 25.64 15.92
C GLY A 298 -0.37 26.85 16.72
N THR A 299 -1.02 27.80 16.03
CA THR A 299 -1.62 29.00 16.66
C THR A 299 -2.97 28.78 17.31
N ASP A 300 -3.75 27.81 16.85
CA ASP A 300 -5.06 27.48 17.42
C ASP A 300 -4.93 26.61 18.67
N LEU A 301 -3.82 25.88 18.80
CA LEU A 301 -3.53 25.05 19.96
C LEU A 301 -3.35 25.90 21.22
N ALA A 302 -4.02 25.48 22.29
CA ALA A 302 -3.90 26.09 23.61
C ALA A 302 -2.43 26.22 24.08
N PRO A 303 -2.13 27.13 25.02
CA PRO A 303 -0.78 27.26 25.58
C PRO A 303 -0.20 25.93 26.07
N GLU A 304 1.13 25.84 26.10
CA GLU A 304 1.81 24.62 26.52
C GLU A 304 1.31 24.10 27.88
N GLY A 305 1.04 22.80 27.95
CA GLY A 305 0.57 22.13 29.16
C GLY A 305 -0.93 22.27 29.42
N VAL A 306 -1.66 23.03 28.60
CA VAL A 306 -3.11 23.15 28.70
C VAL A 306 -3.79 22.06 27.87
N MET A 307 -4.44 21.11 28.55
CA MET A 307 -5.28 20.09 27.92
C MET A 307 -6.64 20.66 27.53
N VAL A 308 -7.02 20.48 26.27
CA VAL A 308 -8.33 20.84 25.75
C VAL A 308 -9.08 19.59 25.31
N ASP A 309 -10.29 19.41 25.84
CA ASP A 309 -11.15 18.26 25.53
C ASP A 309 -12.08 18.55 24.35
N TYR A 310 -12.14 17.62 23.41
CA TYR A 310 -13.04 17.62 22.26
C TYR A 310 -13.92 16.37 22.29
N ARG A 311 -15.24 16.56 22.33
CA ARG A 311 -16.20 15.45 22.26
C ARG A 311 -16.52 15.14 20.80
N LEU A 312 -15.97 14.05 20.29
CA LEU A 312 -16.18 13.58 18.93
C LEU A 312 -17.32 12.57 18.86
N PRO A 313 -18.47 12.91 18.24
CA PRO A 313 -19.53 11.94 18.01
C PRO A 313 -19.09 10.87 17.00
N ALA A 314 -19.68 9.68 17.08
CA ALA A 314 -19.46 8.63 16.10
C ALA A 314 -19.86 9.12 14.71
N THR A 315 -19.03 8.87 13.70
CA THR A 315 -19.24 9.36 12.33
C THR A 315 -20.65 9.06 11.82
N TYR A 316 -21.17 7.86 12.03
CA TYR A 316 -22.50 7.49 11.54
C TYR A 316 -23.66 8.31 12.13
N LEU A 317 -23.48 9.00 13.26
CA LEU A 317 -24.54 9.75 13.95
C LEU A 317 -24.76 11.15 13.37
N THR A 318 -23.68 11.80 12.92
CA THR A 318 -23.74 13.18 12.46
C THR A 318 -22.64 13.46 11.46
N ASN A 319 -22.98 14.27 10.47
CA ASN A 319 -22.01 14.82 9.54
C ASN A 319 -21.45 16.18 9.95
N LYS A 320 -21.94 16.75 11.05
CA LYS A 320 -21.46 18.02 11.58
C LYS A 320 -20.58 17.76 12.79
N GLY A 321 -19.34 18.25 12.73
CA GLY A 321 -18.43 18.20 13.88
C GLY A 321 -17.99 16.80 14.26
N SER A 322 -17.83 15.89 13.30
CA SER A 322 -17.54 14.47 13.55
C SER A 322 -16.04 14.14 13.57
N MET A 323 -15.17 15.14 13.43
CA MET A 323 -13.72 14.97 13.36
C MET A 323 -12.98 16.21 13.84
N LEU A 324 -11.72 16.06 14.26
CA LEU A 324 -10.76 17.16 14.33
C LEU A 324 -9.85 17.10 13.11
N ILE A 325 -9.42 18.27 12.66
CA ILE A 325 -8.33 18.40 11.70
C ILE A 325 -7.22 19.17 12.39
N ILE A 326 -6.04 18.56 12.51
CA ILE A 326 -4.85 19.18 13.06
C ILE A 326 -3.89 19.42 11.90
N GLN A 327 -3.52 20.68 11.69
CA GLN A 327 -2.58 21.12 10.68
C GLN A 327 -1.22 21.36 11.36
N PRO A 328 -0.24 20.45 11.19
CA PRO A 328 1.07 20.54 11.84
C PRO A 328 1.99 21.53 11.11
N ASP A 329 1.57 22.78 11.02
CA ASP A 329 2.33 23.85 10.35
C ASP A 329 3.70 24.13 11.02
N TRP A 330 3.83 23.81 12.31
CA TRP A 330 5.10 23.80 13.07
C TRP A 330 6.08 22.69 12.66
N LEU A 331 5.74 21.81 11.72
CA LEU A 331 6.71 20.85 11.16
C LEU A 331 7.54 21.46 10.03
N GLY A 332 7.27 22.72 9.66
CA GLY A 332 7.96 23.46 8.62
C GLY A 332 7.50 23.13 7.21
N ASP A 333 8.08 23.83 6.22
CA ASP A 333 7.66 23.79 4.81
C ASP A 333 7.73 22.40 4.15
N GLY A 334 8.54 21.50 4.70
CA GLY A 334 8.68 20.12 4.23
C GLY A 334 7.51 19.21 4.61
N TYR A 335 6.67 19.60 5.58
CA TYR A 335 5.49 18.82 5.96
C TYR A 335 4.28 19.21 5.12
N THR A 336 3.65 18.20 4.52
CA THR A 336 2.62 18.39 3.50
C THR A 336 1.31 17.68 3.85
N GLU A 337 1.07 17.32 5.10
CA GLU A 337 -0.13 16.56 5.47
C GLU A 337 -0.95 17.26 6.56
N ASN A 338 -2.23 16.93 6.64
CA ASN A 338 -3.08 17.18 7.80
C ASN A 338 -3.26 15.87 8.58
N VAL A 339 -3.54 15.97 9.88
CA VAL A 339 -3.91 14.84 10.75
C VAL A 339 -5.40 14.92 11.07
N PHE A 340 -6.13 13.85 10.77
CA PHE A 340 -7.56 13.71 11.03
C PHE A 340 -7.76 12.81 12.25
N VAL A 341 -8.61 13.25 13.16
CA VAL A 341 -8.99 12.51 14.37
C VAL A 341 -10.49 12.29 14.34
N SER A 342 -10.94 11.03 14.36
CA SER A 342 -12.38 10.73 14.31
C SER A 342 -12.74 9.52 15.15
N PHE A 343 -13.96 9.49 15.68
CA PHE A 343 -14.47 8.36 16.44
C PHE A 343 -15.37 7.49 15.55
N ARG A 344 -15.13 6.18 15.54
CA ARG A 344 -15.90 5.21 14.74
C ARG A 344 -16.60 4.20 15.66
N ALA A 345 -17.85 3.89 15.33
CA ALA A 345 -18.63 2.85 16.00
C ALA A 345 -19.63 2.22 15.01
N ARG A 346 -20.18 1.05 15.35
CA ARG A 346 -21.16 0.37 14.49
C ARG A 346 -22.51 1.07 14.57
N GLY A 347 -23.04 1.47 13.42
CA GLY A 347 -24.38 2.03 13.30
C GLY A 347 -24.57 2.69 11.94
N GLY A 348 -25.81 2.83 11.49
CA GLY A 348 -26.11 3.42 10.17
C GLY A 348 -25.28 2.80 9.04
N GLY A 349 -24.60 3.65 8.27
CA GLY A 349 -23.69 3.22 7.20
C GLY A 349 -22.42 2.49 7.70
N ASP A 350 -22.10 2.52 8.99
CA ASP A 350 -20.96 1.80 9.58
C ASP A 350 -21.39 0.50 10.28
N ALA A 351 -22.57 -0.05 10.01
CA ALA A 351 -23.06 -1.29 10.63
C ALA A 351 -22.06 -2.47 10.56
N ASN A 352 -21.30 -2.57 9.47
CA ASN A 352 -20.34 -3.65 9.20
C ASN A 352 -18.88 -3.27 9.53
N LEU A 353 -18.64 -2.15 10.23
CA LEU A 353 -17.31 -1.71 10.66
C LEU A 353 -16.57 -2.80 11.46
N GLN A 354 -15.34 -3.17 11.08
CA GLN A 354 -14.61 -4.27 11.73
C GLN A 354 -14.25 -3.96 13.20
N ASP A 355 -14.21 -4.98 14.06
CA ASP A 355 -13.99 -4.87 15.51
C ASP A 355 -12.72 -4.10 15.89
N THR A 356 -11.69 -4.15 15.03
CA THR A 356 -10.46 -3.38 15.20
C THR A 356 -10.72 -1.88 15.34
N PHE A 357 -11.79 -1.35 14.74
CA PHE A 357 -12.13 0.09 14.68
C PHE A 357 -13.38 0.47 15.48
N VAL A 358 -14.13 -0.50 16.00
CA VAL A 358 -15.38 -0.24 16.73
C VAL A 358 -15.07 0.36 18.09
N ASN A 359 -15.76 1.47 18.41
CA ASN A 359 -15.58 2.23 19.65
C ASN A 359 -14.13 2.70 19.84
N LYS A 360 -13.49 3.12 18.75
CA LYS A 360 -12.12 3.62 18.76
C LYS A 360 -11.97 4.91 17.96
N VAL A 361 -10.91 5.64 18.29
CA VAL A 361 -10.50 6.84 17.58
C VAL A 361 -9.51 6.47 16.49
N SER A 362 -9.84 6.77 15.25
CA SER A 362 -8.94 6.61 14.10
C SER A 362 -8.15 7.88 13.86
N ILE A 363 -6.85 7.72 13.67
CA ILE A 363 -5.92 8.78 13.26
C ILE A 363 -5.55 8.54 11.80
N HIS A 364 -5.87 9.50 10.94
CA HIS A 364 -5.54 9.47 9.52
C HIS A 364 -4.65 10.64 9.11
N ASN A 365 -3.83 10.46 8.08
CA ASN A 365 -3.13 11.54 7.38
C ASN A 365 -3.60 11.63 5.93
N THR A 366 -3.59 12.84 5.39
CA THR A 366 -3.77 13.12 3.96
C THR A 366 -3.02 14.40 3.59
N ASP A 367 -2.70 14.60 2.31
CA ASP A 367 -2.03 15.81 1.80
C ASP A 367 -2.81 17.06 2.25
N LYS A 368 -2.15 18.10 2.79
CA LYS A 368 -2.79 19.32 3.29
C LYS A 368 -3.53 20.11 2.21
N ASP A 369 -3.12 19.96 0.95
CA ASP A 369 -3.75 20.56 -0.22
C ASP A 369 -4.84 19.63 -0.79
N GLU A 370 -5.69 19.05 0.06
CA GLU A 370 -6.65 17.97 -0.28
C GLU A 370 -7.46 18.20 -1.56
N ASP A 371 -7.73 19.46 -1.91
CA ASP A 371 -8.46 19.86 -3.11
C ASP A 371 -7.69 19.71 -4.44
N ARG A 372 -6.36 19.53 -4.41
CA ARG A 372 -5.54 19.41 -5.61
C ARG A 372 -5.54 17.98 -6.11
N PHE A 373 -6.58 17.60 -6.85
CA PHE A 373 -6.51 16.44 -7.72
C PHE A 373 -5.44 16.69 -8.80
N LYS A 374 -4.25 16.09 -8.63
CA LYS A 374 -3.06 16.32 -9.49
C LYS A 374 -3.01 15.39 -10.72
N GLY A 375 -4.07 14.61 -10.97
CA GLY A 375 -4.20 13.71 -12.11
C GLY A 375 -3.92 12.24 -11.76
N TRP A 376 -4.17 11.35 -12.74
CA TRP A 376 -4.03 9.89 -12.56
C TRP A 376 -2.59 9.37 -12.65
N ASP A 377 -1.68 10.15 -13.25
CA ASP A 377 -0.25 9.84 -13.32
C ASP A 377 0.53 10.34 -12.11
N ASP A 378 -0.17 10.73 -11.04
CA ASP A 378 0.46 11.37 -9.90
C ASP A 378 1.25 10.39 -9.02
N ALA A 379 2.56 10.34 -9.25
CA ALA A 379 3.51 9.74 -8.32
C ALA A 379 3.61 10.51 -6.98
N SER A 380 2.98 11.69 -6.83
CA SER A 380 3.08 12.60 -5.68
C SER A 380 2.12 12.32 -4.49
N GLY A 381 1.21 11.33 -4.59
CA GLY A 381 0.78 10.61 -3.40
C GLY A 381 -0.17 11.31 -2.41
N THR A 382 -1.26 11.94 -2.88
CA THR A 382 -2.43 12.18 -2.01
C THR A 382 -3.01 10.83 -1.58
N ARG A 383 -2.64 10.39 -0.38
CA ARG A 383 -3.00 9.08 0.16
C ARG A 383 -3.68 9.27 1.49
N PHE A 384 -4.96 8.90 1.56
CA PHE A 384 -5.66 8.71 2.82
C PHE A 384 -5.00 7.56 3.56
N ARG A 385 -4.28 7.87 4.64
CA ARG A 385 -3.42 6.93 5.36
C ARG A 385 -3.86 6.79 6.79
N ILE A 386 -4.31 5.61 7.19
CA ILE A 386 -4.52 5.35 8.62
C ILE A 386 -3.17 5.17 9.33
N ARG A 387 -2.94 5.92 10.39
CA ARG A 387 -1.70 5.92 11.18
C ARG A 387 -1.83 5.14 12.47
N ALA A 388 -2.98 5.26 13.12
CA ALA A 388 -3.22 4.66 14.41
C ALA A 388 -4.73 4.46 14.64
N VAL A 389 -5.03 3.49 15.49
CA VAL A 389 -6.38 3.26 16.01
C VAL A 389 -6.23 3.17 17.52
N LEU A 390 -6.88 4.09 18.23
CA LEU A 390 -6.69 4.31 19.65
C LEU A 390 -7.98 3.95 20.40
N GLY A 391 -7.86 3.07 21.39
CA GLY A 391 -8.86 2.88 22.43
C GLY A 391 -8.69 3.88 23.57
N GLU A 392 -9.60 3.82 24.54
CA GLU A 392 -9.53 4.61 25.76
C GLU A 392 -8.18 4.43 26.48
N GLY A 393 -7.62 5.54 26.98
CA GLY A 393 -6.33 5.57 27.65
C GLY A 393 -5.12 5.55 26.70
N GLN A 394 -5.32 5.41 25.38
CA GLN A 394 -4.22 5.40 24.42
C GLN A 394 -3.93 6.80 23.86
N THR A 395 -2.70 6.99 23.39
CA THR A 395 -2.17 8.27 22.93
C THR A 395 -1.58 8.18 21.52
N PHE A 396 -1.58 9.30 20.81
CA PHE A 396 -0.81 9.52 19.60
C PHE A 396 -0.05 10.83 19.70
N ILE A 397 1.21 10.85 19.28
CA ILE A 397 2.08 12.01 19.36
C ILE A 397 2.40 12.50 17.95
N ILE A 398 2.17 13.78 17.70
CA ILE A 398 2.70 14.49 16.55
C ILE A 398 4.00 15.14 17.02
N PRO A 399 5.15 14.76 16.46
CA PRO A 399 6.44 15.23 16.95
C PRO A 399 6.64 16.73 16.67
N ALA A 400 7.64 17.29 17.33
CA ALA A 400 8.15 18.62 17.05
C ALA A 400 8.82 18.72 15.66
N GLY A 401 8.78 19.93 15.10
CA GLY A 401 9.52 20.26 13.89
C GLY A 401 11.02 20.41 14.17
N LYS A 402 11.81 20.58 13.11
CA LYS A 402 13.25 20.83 13.26
C LYS A 402 13.54 22.14 14.02
N ASP A 403 12.69 23.14 13.81
CA ASP A 403 12.89 24.51 14.28
C ASP A 403 11.88 24.91 15.37
N ASP A 404 10.90 24.06 15.69
CA ASP A 404 9.83 24.31 16.65
C ASP A 404 9.99 23.48 17.94
N PRO A 405 9.72 24.05 19.13
CA PRO A 405 10.16 23.46 20.39
C PRO A 405 9.10 22.58 21.07
N PHE A 406 8.01 22.16 20.41
CA PHE A 406 6.92 21.43 21.07
C PHE A 406 6.42 20.21 20.29
N ASP A 407 6.10 19.15 21.04
CA ASP A 407 5.33 17.99 20.59
C ASP A 407 3.83 18.24 20.87
N VAL A 408 2.94 17.55 20.15
CA VAL A 408 1.50 17.57 20.40
C VAL A 408 1.00 16.17 20.70
N ILE A 409 0.38 15.99 21.88
CA ILE A 409 -0.26 14.74 22.29
C ILE A 409 -1.76 14.79 22.01
N ILE A 410 -2.27 13.69 21.45
CA ILE A 410 -3.68 13.37 21.32
C ILE A 410 -3.95 12.19 22.26
N PHE A 411 -4.85 12.36 23.22
CA PHE A 411 -5.18 11.34 24.22
C PHE A 411 -6.67 11.00 24.16
N VAL A 412 -7.00 9.72 24.08
CA VAL A 412 -8.40 9.26 24.17
C VAL A 412 -8.77 9.15 25.64
N LYS A 413 -9.45 10.16 26.17
CA LYS A 413 -9.76 10.30 27.59
C LYS A 413 -10.91 9.39 28.03
N ASP A 414 -11.94 9.29 27.21
CA ASP A 414 -13.17 8.55 27.54
C ASP A 414 -13.85 8.07 26.26
N VAL A 415 -14.47 6.89 26.30
CA VAL A 415 -15.25 6.33 25.19
C VAL A 415 -16.66 5.98 25.67
N ILE A 416 -17.64 6.67 25.09
CA ILE A 416 -19.06 6.37 25.26
C ILE A 416 -19.47 5.48 24.08
N GLU A 417 -19.50 4.17 24.32
CA GLU A 417 -19.75 3.16 23.29
C GLU A 417 -20.94 3.50 22.37
N GLY A 418 -20.73 3.35 21.06
CA GLY A 418 -21.73 3.69 20.04
C GLY A 418 -21.97 5.19 19.84
N SER A 419 -21.61 6.06 20.79
CA SER A 419 -22.04 7.46 20.78
C SER A 419 -20.92 8.44 20.47
N ALA A 420 -19.86 8.47 21.27
CA ALA A 420 -18.82 9.49 21.17
C ALA A 420 -17.54 9.07 21.89
N ALA A 421 -16.42 9.72 21.56
CA ALA A 421 -15.22 9.71 22.38
C ALA A 421 -14.86 11.15 22.81
N VAL A 422 -14.28 11.28 24.00
CA VAL A 422 -13.63 12.53 24.43
C VAL A 422 -12.14 12.39 24.14
N VAL A 423 -11.64 13.26 23.27
CA VAL A 423 -10.22 13.32 22.90
C VAL A 423 -9.64 14.61 23.44
N SER A 424 -8.56 14.51 24.20
CA SER A 424 -7.82 15.65 24.71
C SER A 424 -6.61 15.94 23.82
N VAL A 425 -6.37 17.21 23.52
CA VAL A 425 -5.20 17.67 22.76
C VAL A 425 -4.41 18.66 23.61
N CYS A 426 -3.08 18.51 23.63
CA CYS A 426 -2.18 19.41 24.33
C CYS A 426 -0.83 19.49 23.62
N LYS A 427 -0.24 20.69 23.63
CA LYS A 427 1.15 20.89 23.22
C LYS A 427 2.08 20.94 24.43
N TYR A 428 3.27 20.36 24.33
CA TYR A 428 4.24 20.27 25.43
C TYR A 428 5.68 20.35 24.90
N PRO A 429 6.66 20.79 25.72
CA PRO A 429 8.04 20.96 25.27
C PRO A 429 8.61 19.68 24.63
N ALA A 430 9.28 19.82 23.49
CA ALA A 430 9.82 18.72 22.71
C ALA A 430 10.79 17.87 23.53
N GLY A 431 10.60 16.55 23.50
CA GLY A 431 11.45 15.61 24.24
C GLY A 431 11.22 15.59 25.76
N SER A 432 10.25 16.36 26.28
CA SER A 432 9.78 16.22 27.66
C SER A 432 8.74 15.10 27.78
N ASP A 433 8.39 14.74 29.01
CA ASP A 433 7.40 13.69 29.27
C ASP A 433 5.98 14.21 28.95
N PRO A 434 5.14 13.50 28.17
CA PRO A 434 3.77 13.91 27.90
C PRO A 434 2.91 14.14 29.16
N LEU A 435 3.30 13.60 30.32
CA LEU A 435 2.72 13.93 31.62
C LEU A 435 2.77 15.44 31.96
N TYR A 436 3.61 16.22 31.28
CA TYR A 436 3.61 17.68 31.33
C TYR A 436 2.20 18.27 31.15
N CYS A 437 1.42 17.71 30.22
CA CYS A 437 0.05 18.12 29.93
C CYS A 437 -0.94 17.84 31.07
N LEU A 438 -0.58 17.03 32.06
CA LEU A 438 -1.39 16.78 33.25
C LEU A 438 -1.03 17.71 34.42
N GLY A 439 -0.16 18.70 34.20
CA GLY A 439 0.24 19.69 35.21
C GLY A 439 1.20 19.14 36.27
N TYR A 440 1.85 17.99 36.01
CA TYR A 440 2.96 17.55 36.84
C TYR A 440 4.18 18.42 36.52
N PRO A 441 4.77 19.12 37.51
CA PRO A 441 5.97 19.90 37.26
C PRO A 441 7.09 18.96 36.75
N PRO A 442 7.93 19.39 35.80
CA PRO A 442 9.11 18.64 35.42
C PRO A 442 9.95 18.40 36.69
N PRO A 443 10.52 17.20 36.90
CA PRO A 443 11.35 16.95 38.07
C PRO A 443 12.52 17.95 38.07
N LEU A 444 12.67 18.69 39.18
CA LEU A 444 13.78 19.63 39.37
C LEU A 444 15.13 18.90 39.21
N PRO A 445 16.16 19.56 38.66
CA PRO A 445 17.49 18.97 38.57
C PRO A 445 18.01 18.68 39.99
N PRO A 446 18.61 17.51 40.27
CA PRO A 446 18.93 17.13 41.62
C PRO A 446 20.14 17.93 42.14
N SER A 447 19.97 18.58 43.30
CA SER A 447 21.08 18.99 44.17
C SER A 447 21.35 17.88 45.21
N PRO A 448 22.60 17.70 45.66
CA PRO A 448 23.06 16.42 46.17
C PRO A 448 22.66 16.22 47.63
N SER A 449 21.85 15.19 47.90
CA SER A 449 21.75 14.50 49.20
C SER A 449 20.84 13.25 49.06
N PRO A 450 20.80 12.40 50.10
CA PRO A 450 21.29 11.01 50.14
C PRO A 450 20.48 10.04 49.24
N PRO A 451 21.00 8.84 48.92
CA PRO A 451 20.41 8.01 47.87
C PRO A 451 18.97 7.60 48.20
N PRO A 452 17.99 7.89 47.32
CA PRO A 452 16.63 7.42 47.45
C PRO A 452 16.51 5.93 47.04
N PRO A 453 15.47 5.22 47.49
CA PRO A 453 15.22 3.85 47.04
C PRO A 453 15.01 3.82 45.52
N PRO A 454 15.50 2.78 44.82
CA PRO A 454 15.51 2.77 43.36
C PRO A 454 14.09 2.86 42.77
N PRO A 455 13.90 3.61 41.68
CA PRO A 455 12.61 3.73 40.99
C PRO A 455 12.16 2.38 40.43
N PRO A 456 10.83 2.15 40.25
CA PRO A 456 10.36 0.95 39.59
C PRO A 456 10.93 0.92 38.16
N PRO A 457 11.49 -0.23 37.72
CA PRO A 457 12.18 -0.32 36.44
C PRO A 457 11.21 -0.03 35.29
N ARG A 458 11.67 0.75 34.29
CA ARG A 458 10.95 0.94 33.02
C ARG A 458 10.58 -0.43 32.45
N PRO A 459 9.40 -0.60 31.84
CA PRO A 459 9.04 -1.85 31.17
C PRO A 459 10.09 -2.14 30.10
N ILE A 460 10.72 -3.31 30.21
CA ILE A 460 11.77 -3.73 29.28
C ILE A 460 11.08 -4.12 27.97
N VAL A 461 11.22 -3.30 26.93
CA VAL A 461 10.78 -3.63 25.57
C VAL A 461 11.80 -4.61 24.97
N PHE A 462 11.33 -5.80 24.62
CA PHE A 462 12.12 -6.82 23.94
C PHE A 462 11.91 -6.70 22.43
N ILE A 463 13.00 -6.54 21.69
CA ILE A 463 12.96 -6.47 20.22
C ILE A 463 13.64 -7.69 19.60
N ASN A 464 13.20 -8.09 18.40
CA ASN A 464 13.85 -9.16 17.65
C ASN A 464 15.10 -8.61 16.94
N PHE A 465 16.27 -8.91 17.48
CA PHE A 465 17.57 -8.54 16.91
C PHE A 465 17.83 -9.20 15.56
N ALA A 466 17.28 -10.39 15.29
CA ALA A 466 17.51 -11.09 14.01
C ALA A 466 16.91 -10.33 12.79
N ARG A 467 15.98 -9.40 13.05
CA ARG A 467 15.25 -8.61 12.05
C ARG A 467 15.79 -7.18 11.88
N GLN A 468 16.82 -6.81 12.63
CA GLN A 468 17.36 -5.45 12.57
C GLN A 468 18.16 -5.22 11.30
N PRO A 469 18.21 -3.97 10.79
CA PRO A 469 19.03 -3.63 9.63
C PRO A 469 20.50 -4.02 9.84
N GLY A 470 21.10 -4.68 8.84
CA GLY A 470 22.51 -5.05 8.86
C GLY A 470 22.83 -6.43 9.44
N VAL A 471 21.83 -7.15 9.99
CA VAL A 471 21.97 -8.54 10.41
C VAL A 471 22.21 -9.44 9.21
N LYS A 472 23.14 -10.39 9.33
CA LYS A 472 23.47 -11.34 8.27
C LYS A 472 23.32 -12.77 8.76
N ALA A 473 22.72 -13.62 7.94
CA ALA A 473 22.56 -15.04 8.21
C ALA A 473 23.46 -15.86 7.29
N TYR A 474 24.25 -16.76 7.87
CA TYR A 474 25.19 -17.64 7.20
C TYR A 474 24.82 -19.10 7.43
N LEU A 475 24.94 -19.91 6.40
CA LEU A 475 24.80 -21.36 6.49
C LEU A 475 26.13 -22.07 6.22
N SER A 476 26.32 -23.22 6.84
CA SER A 476 27.44 -24.13 6.57
C SER A 476 27.44 -24.63 5.11
N THR A 477 26.25 -24.87 4.56
CA THR A 477 25.97 -25.19 3.16
C THR A 477 24.57 -24.73 2.81
N GLU A 478 24.27 -24.57 1.51
CA GLU A 478 22.92 -24.23 1.04
C GLU A 478 22.34 -25.42 0.26
N ASN A 479 21.06 -25.72 0.48
CA ASN A 479 20.33 -26.70 -0.32
C ASN A 479 19.56 -26.00 -1.46
N MET A 480 19.27 -26.72 -2.54
CA MET A 480 18.52 -26.21 -3.69
C MET A 480 17.13 -26.83 -3.74
N ALA A 481 16.09 -25.99 -3.70
CA ALA A 481 14.72 -26.40 -4.04
C ALA A 481 14.44 -25.98 -5.49
N GLY A 482 14.53 -26.92 -6.44
CA GLY A 482 14.49 -26.58 -7.87
C GLY A 482 15.70 -25.73 -8.27
N LYS A 483 15.47 -24.50 -8.74
CA LYS A 483 16.53 -23.52 -9.11
C LYS A 483 16.82 -22.48 -8.02
N THR A 484 16.18 -22.58 -6.86
CA THR A 484 16.24 -21.55 -5.82
C THR A 484 17.08 -22.02 -4.62
N PRO A 485 18.15 -21.30 -4.25
CA PRO A 485 18.93 -21.60 -3.06
C PRO A 485 18.15 -21.28 -1.78
N LEU A 486 18.09 -22.22 -0.84
CA LEU A 486 17.47 -22.06 0.48
C LEU A 486 18.47 -21.45 1.47
N THR A 487 18.83 -20.19 1.23
CA THR A 487 19.85 -19.45 1.97
C THR A 487 19.43 -19.13 3.41
N GLY A 488 20.41 -18.77 4.27
CA GLY A 488 20.14 -18.39 5.67
C GLY A 488 19.19 -17.20 5.86
N ARG A 489 19.01 -16.36 4.84
CA ARG A 489 18.11 -15.19 4.90
C ARG A 489 16.65 -15.57 5.17
N TYR A 490 16.21 -16.72 4.67
CA TYR A 490 14.83 -17.19 4.87
C TYR A 490 14.55 -17.66 6.30
N CYS A 491 15.58 -17.81 7.14
CA CYS A 491 15.40 -18.14 8.55
C CYS A 491 15.32 -16.91 9.46
N ILE A 492 15.30 -15.71 8.89
CA ILE A 492 15.14 -14.44 9.62
C ILE A 492 14.20 -13.49 8.84
N ASP A 493 13.37 -14.04 7.96
CA ASP A 493 12.48 -13.27 7.08
C ASP A 493 11.12 -12.95 7.73
N GLY A 494 10.90 -13.45 8.94
CA GLY A 494 9.71 -13.19 9.75
C GLY A 494 8.55 -14.12 9.42
N VAL A 495 8.70 -15.04 8.47
CA VAL A 495 7.70 -16.06 8.17
C VAL A 495 7.84 -17.18 9.19
N THR A 496 6.86 -17.30 10.10
CA THR A 496 6.88 -18.30 11.17
C THR A 496 6.08 -19.56 10.86
N SER A 497 5.30 -19.55 9.76
CA SER A 497 4.51 -20.69 9.28
C SER A 497 4.21 -20.57 7.79
N TYR A 498 3.91 -21.70 7.14
CA TYR A 498 3.50 -21.76 5.74
C TYR A 498 2.66 -23.01 5.46
N SER A 499 1.87 -22.97 4.38
CA SER A 499 1.06 -24.11 3.92
C SER A 499 1.62 -24.72 2.63
N GLY A 500 1.73 -26.04 2.58
CA GLY A 500 2.18 -26.78 1.39
C GLY A 500 3.68 -27.09 1.38
N PRO A 501 4.16 -27.89 0.41
CA PRO A 501 5.55 -28.35 0.36
C PRO A 501 6.50 -27.20 -0.02
N VAL A 502 7.70 -27.21 0.53
CA VAL A 502 8.76 -26.28 0.13
C VAL A 502 9.08 -26.48 -1.36
N SER A 503 8.93 -25.42 -2.14
CA SER A 503 9.17 -25.43 -3.59
C SER A 503 10.11 -24.29 -3.99
N GLY A 504 10.74 -24.39 -5.16
CA GLY A 504 11.62 -23.34 -5.67
C GLY A 504 10.93 -21.99 -5.93
N GLN A 505 9.60 -21.95 -5.95
CA GLN A 505 8.84 -20.71 -6.15
C GLN A 505 8.47 -20.00 -4.83
N THR A 506 8.67 -20.66 -3.69
CA THR A 506 8.24 -20.18 -2.36
C THR A 506 9.16 -20.68 -1.23
N PRO A 507 10.39 -20.16 -1.12
CA PRO A 507 11.37 -20.60 -0.12
C PRO A 507 11.10 -19.93 1.25
N TRP A 508 10.20 -20.48 2.06
CA TRP A 508 9.87 -19.98 3.42
C TRP A 508 10.73 -20.58 4.53
N ILE A 509 11.86 -21.18 4.17
CA ILE A 509 12.76 -21.89 5.08
C ILE A 509 14.19 -21.67 4.62
N CYS A 510 15.14 -21.75 5.55
CA CYS A 510 16.52 -22.04 5.21
C CYS A 510 16.80 -23.53 5.39
N HIS A 511 17.72 -24.05 4.58
CA HIS A 511 17.99 -25.49 4.54
C HIS A 511 19.43 -25.74 4.13
N THR A 512 20.19 -26.43 4.98
CA THR A 512 21.56 -26.84 4.65
C THR A 512 21.58 -28.11 3.79
N ALA A 513 22.63 -28.34 3.01
CA ALA A 513 22.71 -29.51 2.14
C ALA A 513 22.59 -30.82 2.95
N THR A 514 21.88 -31.81 2.39
CA THR A 514 21.69 -33.13 3.01
C THR A 514 22.90 -34.06 2.87
N LYS A 515 23.85 -33.73 1.97
CA LYS A 515 25.05 -34.54 1.69
C LYS A 515 26.33 -33.74 1.98
N GLY A 516 27.28 -34.36 2.68
CA GLY A 516 28.63 -33.81 2.87
C GLY A 516 28.76 -32.69 3.91
N ASP A 517 27.70 -32.41 4.67
CA ASP A 517 27.71 -31.48 5.80
C ASP A 517 27.28 -32.22 7.07
N ARG A 518 28.25 -32.68 7.86
CA ARG A 518 28.02 -33.58 9.00
C ARG A 518 27.58 -32.86 10.28
N THR A 519 27.88 -31.57 10.37
CA THR A 519 27.56 -30.72 11.54
C THR A 519 27.04 -29.35 11.08
N PRO A 520 25.94 -29.32 10.32
CA PRO A 520 25.49 -28.10 9.68
C PRO A 520 25.05 -27.08 10.71
N TRP A 521 25.18 -25.82 10.35
CA TRP A 521 24.87 -24.71 11.22
C TRP A 521 24.26 -23.54 10.45
N LEU A 522 23.44 -22.79 11.17
CA LEU A 522 22.96 -21.45 10.84
C LEU A 522 23.59 -20.49 11.84
N SER A 523 24.22 -19.43 11.36
CA SER A 523 24.88 -18.44 12.20
C SER A 523 24.43 -17.04 11.83
N LEU A 524 23.91 -16.31 12.80
CA LEU A 524 23.52 -14.91 12.66
C LEU A 524 24.65 -14.01 13.16
N ASP A 525 25.09 -13.08 12.32
CA ASP A 525 25.87 -11.91 12.72
C ASP A 525 24.91 -10.77 13.02
N LEU A 526 24.75 -10.43 14.30
CA LEU A 526 23.88 -9.34 14.73
C LEU A 526 24.51 -7.95 14.48
N GLY A 527 25.77 -7.90 14.01
CA GLY A 527 26.53 -6.66 13.74
C GLY A 527 27.27 -6.11 14.97
N LYS A 528 26.71 -6.28 16.17
CA LYS A 528 27.31 -5.92 17.47
C LYS A 528 26.89 -6.89 18.57
N VAL A 529 27.50 -6.78 19.76
CA VAL A 529 27.18 -7.62 20.92
C VAL A 529 25.85 -7.19 21.49
N TYR A 530 24.90 -8.12 21.65
CA TYR A 530 23.62 -7.87 22.30
C TYR A 530 23.46 -8.66 23.59
N ALA A 531 22.69 -8.12 24.52
CA ALA A 531 22.13 -8.85 25.65
C ALA A 531 20.90 -9.64 25.19
N ILE A 532 21.02 -10.96 25.09
CA ILE A 532 19.96 -11.83 24.56
C ILE A 532 19.23 -12.46 25.74
N SER A 533 17.91 -12.23 25.78
CA SER A 533 16.99 -12.72 26.80
C SER A 533 16.41 -14.09 26.47
N HIS A 534 16.05 -14.31 25.21
CA HIS A 534 15.52 -15.56 24.72
C HIS A 534 15.66 -15.67 23.19
N VAL A 535 15.56 -16.89 22.69
CA VAL A 535 15.56 -17.21 21.26
C VAL A 535 14.34 -18.06 20.95
N VAL A 536 13.68 -17.83 19.82
CA VAL A 536 12.55 -18.64 19.35
C VAL A 536 12.93 -19.33 18.05
N ILE A 537 12.78 -20.65 18.01
CA ILE A 537 13.11 -21.48 16.85
C ILE A 537 11.81 -22.09 16.31
N PHE A 538 11.51 -21.84 15.03
CA PHE A 538 10.32 -22.34 14.35
C PHE A 538 10.68 -23.49 13.42
N THR A 539 9.98 -24.60 13.54
CA THR A 539 10.18 -25.81 12.72
C THR A 539 9.36 -25.75 11.43
N ARG A 540 9.78 -26.56 10.45
CA ARG A 540 9.07 -26.75 9.18
C ARG A 540 7.62 -27.20 9.37
N CYS A 541 6.74 -26.74 8.48
CA CYS A 541 5.31 -27.03 8.53
C CYS A 541 4.88 -28.22 7.63
N ASP A 542 5.71 -28.68 6.70
CA ASP A 542 5.34 -29.66 5.66
C ASP A 542 5.94 -31.06 5.85
N CYS A 543 7.18 -31.18 6.33
CA CYS A 543 7.78 -32.44 6.76
C CYS A 543 9.01 -32.17 7.64
N CYS A 544 9.59 -33.24 8.17
CA CYS A 544 11.01 -33.27 8.50
C CYS A 544 11.44 -32.37 9.68
N ALA A 545 10.51 -32.08 10.61
CA ALA A 545 10.81 -31.33 11.83
C ALA A 545 11.80 -32.04 12.77
N ASP A 546 11.97 -33.36 12.62
CA ASP A 546 12.97 -34.16 13.35
C ASP A 546 14.42 -33.73 13.07
N SER A 547 14.66 -32.90 12.03
CA SER A 547 15.99 -32.36 11.71
C SER A 547 16.58 -31.42 12.77
N LEU A 548 15.81 -31.01 13.78
CA LEU A 548 16.34 -30.31 14.96
C LEU A 548 16.75 -31.25 16.11
N SER A 549 16.59 -32.57 15.96
CA SER A 549 17.02 -33.53 16.97
C SER A 549 18.52 -33.41 17.23
N ASN A 550 18.93 -33.08 18.46
CA ASN A 550 20.30 -32.77 18.86
C ASN A 550 20.90 -31.47 18.29
N ALA A 551 20.06 -30.49 17.94
CA ALA A 551 20.53 -29.15 17.64
C ALA A 551 20.95 -28.41 18.91
N GLU A 552 22.08 -27.71 18.88
CA GLU A 552 22.56 -26.84 19.94
C GLU A 552 22.48 -25.38 19.51
N LEU A 553 21.99 -24.53 20.40
CA LEU A 553 22.07 -23.08 20.27
C LEU A 553 23.30 -22.58 21.03
N ARG A 554 24.10 -21.76 20.35
CA ARG A 554 25.34 -21.17 20.86
C ARG A 554 25.32 -19.66 20.69
N ILE A 555 25.77 -18.94 21.70
CA ILE A 555 25.81 -17.47 21.70
C ILE A 555 27.20 -17.02 22.14
N GLY A 556 27.84 -16.14 21.39
CA GLY A 556 29.15 -15.58 21.76
C GLY A 556 29.70 -14.59 20.75
N ASN A 557 31.01 -14.40 20.76
CA ASN A 557 31.70 -13.37 19.95
C ASN A 557 32.65 -13.95 18.88
N THR A 558 32.69 -15.29 18.75
CA THR A 558 33.48 -15.96 17.72
C THR A 558 32.73 -15.92 16.39
N SER A 559 33.37 -15.38 15.35
CA SER A 559 32.78 -15.28 14.00
C SER A 559 32.67 -16.63 13.32
N VAL A 560 31.50 -16.87 12.69
CA VAL A 560 31.19 -18.07 11.93
C VAL A 560 30.44 -17.65 10.67
N THR A 561 31.15 -17.57 9.54
CA THR A 561 30.59 -17.06 8.27
C THR A 561 30.74 -18.04 7.11
N THR A 562 31.69 -18.98 7.19
CA THR A 562 31.97 -19.93 6.12
C THR A 562 32.11 -21.35 6.66
N LYS A 563 31.94 -22.36 5.80
CA LYS A 563 32.13 -23.78 6.17
C LYS A 563 33.48 -24.08 6.87
N LYS A 564 34.53 -23.33 6.54
CA LYS A 564 35.85 -23.46 7.19
C LYS A 564 35.81 -23.10 8.68
N ASP A 565 34.87 -22.25 9.09
CA ASP A 565 34.69 -21.80 10.48
C ASP A 565 33.96 -22.82 11.36
N ALA A 566 33.53 -23.97 10.83
CA ALA A 566 32.81 -24.99 11.60
C ALA A 566 33.54 -25.41 12.90
N ARG A 567 34.89 -25.44 12.87
CA ARG A 567 35.73 -25.73 14.05
C ARG A 567 35.68 -24.65 15.14
N ARG A 568 35.32 -23.42 14.76
CA ARG A 568 35.24 -22.24 15.65
C ARG A 568 33.87 -22.07 16.29
N VAL A 569 32.83 -22.77 15.82
CA VAL A 569 31.49 -22.74 16.42
C VAL A 569 31.53 -23.08 17.91
N ALA A 570 32.40 -24.02 18.31
CA ALA A 570 32.59 -24.40 19.71
C ALA A 570 33.19 -23.29 20.59
N GLY A 571 33.79 -22.25 19.99
CA GLY A 571 34.27 -21.06 20.70
C GLY A 571 33.14 -20.14 21.19
N ASN A 572 31.90 -20.35 20.73
CA ASN A 572 30.72 -19.75 21.33
C ASN A 572 30.08 -20.74 22.34
N PRO A 573 29.84 -20.33 23.60
CA PRO A 573 29.20 -21.16 24.61
C PRO A 573 27.86 -21.75 24.15
N ALA A 574 27.63 -23.03 24.43
CA ALA A 574 26.32 -23.66 24.25
C ALA A 574 25.38 -23.19 25.35
N VAL A 575 24.23 -22.66 24.95
CA VAL A 575 23.23 -22.10 25.86
C VAL A 575 21.96 -22.94 25.91
N TRP A 576 21.76 -23.82 24.93
CA TRP A 576 20.63 -24.75 24.87
C TRP A 576 20.91 -25.91 23.90
N ALA A 577 20.27 -27.05 24.12
CA ALA A 577 20.29 -28.21 23.25
C ALA A 577 18.91 -28.86 23.15
N GLN A 578 18.52 -29.29 21.95
CA GLN A 578 17.27 -30.00 21.69
C GLN A 578 17.42 -31.48 22.03
N GLY A 579 16.73 -31.94 23.08
CA GLY A 579 16.80 -33.33 23.55
C GLY A 579 15.80 -34.30 22.91
N SER A 580 14.75 -33.82 22.24
CA SER A 580 13.72 -34.67 21.61
C SER A 580 13.29 -34.13 20.25
N PRO A 581 12.71 -34.93 19.34
CA PRO A 581 12.20 -34.40 18.09
C PRO A 581 11.10 -33.36 18.31
N MET A 582 11.01 -32.37 17.43
CA MET A 582 9.97 -31.34 17.47
C MET A 582 8.86 -31.66 16.46
N GLY A 583 7.63 -31.22 16.75
CA GLY A 583 6.49 -31.38 15.85
C GLY A 583 6.57 -30.48 14.61
N LEU A 584 5.74 -30.76 13.59
CA LEU A 584 5.59 -29.88 12.43
C LEU A 584 4.98 -28.54 12.84
N CYS A 585 5.41 -27.46 12.19
CA CYS A 585 4.93 -26.09 12.37
C CYS A 585 4.90 -25.64 13.84
N SER A 586 5.79 -26.23 14.65
CA SER A 586 5.93 -25.97 16.07
C SER A 586 7.03 -24.95 16.31
N SER A 587 7.01 -24.32 17.48
CA SER A 587 8.09 -23.46 17.94
C SER A 587 8.61 -23.89 19.30
N VAL A 588 9.88 -23.59 19.57
CA VAL A 588 10.45 -23.67 20.91
C VAL A 588 11.00 -22.30 21.29
N THR A 589 10.57 -21.81 22.45
CA THR A 589 11.17 -20.65 23.09
C THR A 589 12.25 -21.13 24.04
N VAL A 590 13.46 -20.62 23.87
CA VAL A 590 14.62 -20.88 24.72
C VAL A 590 14.85 -19.66 25.61
N PRO A 591 14.28 -19.62 26.83
CA PRO A 591 14.49 -18.52 27.75
C PRO A 591 15.86 -18.64 28.45
N PHE A 592 16.49 -17.50 28.73
CA PHE A 592 17.71 -17.45 29.53
C PHE A 592 17.43 -16.74 30.85
N SER A 593 17.53 -17.49 31.96
CA SER A 593 17.43 -16.95 33.33
C SER A 593 18.53 -15.94 33.65
N THR A 594 19.67 -16.04 32.96
CA THR A 594 20.74 -15.03 32.90
C THR A 594 20.96 -14.67 31.44
N TRP A 595 20.84 -13.38 31.10
CA TRP A 595 21.02 -12.91 29.73
C TRP A 595 22.35 -13.37 29.14
N ARG A 596 22.31 -13.74 27.87
CA ARG A 596 23.48 -14.21 27.11
C ARG A 596 24.01 -13.08 26.26
N TYR A 597 25.28 -12.77 26.41
CA TYR A 597 25.90 -11.68 25.66
C TYR A 597 26.67 -12.24 24.46
N GLY A 598 26.35 -11.75 23.27
CA GLY A 598 27.04 -12.20 22.06
C GLY A 598 26.64 -11.41 20.83
N ARG A 599 27.58 -11.29 19.90
CA ARG A 599 27.31 -10.81 18.53
C ARG A 599 26.83 -11.92 17.60
N TRP A 600 27.24 -13.15 17.87
CA TRP A 600 26.99 -14.32 17.04
C TRP A 600 26.02 -15.28 17.72
N VAL A 601 24.95 -15.62 17.01
CA VAL A 601 23.97 -16.62 17.43
C VAL A 601 23.99 -17.77 16.45
N THR A 602 24.44 -18.93 16.87
CA THR A 602 24.64 -20.10 16.01
C THR A 602 23.77 -21.26 16.47
N LEU A 603 22.88 -21.73 15.60
CA LEU A 603 22.17 -22.99 15.75
C LEU A 603 22.94 -24.07 14.96
N GLN A 604 23.39 -25.12 15.62
CA GLN A 604 24.19 -26.18 15.01
C GLN A 604 23.56 -27.55 15.27
N ASN A 605 23.32 -28.33 14.23
CA ASN A 605 22.94 -29.72 14.39
C ASN A 605 24.20 -30.58 14.65
N ARG A 606 24.22 -31.32 15.76
CA ARG A 606 25.33 -32.21 16.16
C ARG A 606 25.00 -33.70 16.05
N ASN A 607 23.93 -34.06 15.33
CA ASN A 607 23.55 -35.45 15.18
C ASN A 607 24.62 -36.26 14.40
N ASN A 608 25.37 -37.09 15.13
CA ASN A 608 26.45 -37.92 14.60
C ASN A 608 25.98 -39.27 14.02
N GLN A 609 24.66 -39.57 13.99
CA GLN A 609 24.11 -40.89 13.59
C GLN A 609 23.23 -40.87 12.32
N CYS A 610 23.44 -39.91 11.41
CA CYS A 610 22.56 -39.74 10.26
C CYS A 610 22.78 -40.79 9.15
N VAL A 611 21.76 -41.61 8.89
CA VAL A 611 21.71 -42.57 7.78
C VAL A 611 20.81 -41.99 6.67
N MET A 612 21.42 -41.68 5.52
CA MET A 612 20.82 -41.39 4.20
C MET A 612 20.18 -40.00 3.91
N THR A 613 19.73 -39.19 4.88
CA THR A 613 19.27 -37.78 4.61
C THR A 613 19.44 -36.76 5.76
N ALA A 614 19.89 -37.16 6.94
CA ALA A 614 19.45 -36.51 8.19
C ALA A 614 20.42 -35.55 8.90
N CYS A 615 21.55 -35.13 8.33
CA CYS A 615 22.37 -34.10 9.01
C CYS A 615 21.79 -32.70 8.84
N ALA A 616 20.97 -32.43 7.81
CA ALA A 616 20.57 -31.08 7.45
C ALA A 616 19.96 -30.30 8.62
N LEU A 617 20.38 -29.05 8.76
CA LEU A 617 19.71 -28.06 9.58
C LEU A 617 18.70 -27.32 8.70
N GLN A 618 17.45 -27.34 9.12
CA GLN A 618 16.35 -26.72 8.41
C GLN A 618 15.31 -26.22 9.40
N ILE A 619 15.00 -24.94 9.32
CA ILE A 619 14.03 -24.27 10.17
C ILE A 619 13.28 -23.25 9.33
N THR A 620 12.13 -22.84 9.83
CA THR A 620 11.30 -21.80 9.23
C THR A 620 11.79 -20.42 9.64
N GLU A 621 12.05 -20.21 10.93
CA GLU A 621 12.49 -18.92 11.45
C GLU A 621 13.32 -19.08 12.73
N LEU A 622 14.28 -18.20 12.93
CA LEU A 622 15.08 -18.02 14.14
C LEU A 622 14.96 -16.57 14.61
N GLN A 623 14.28 -16.37 15.73
CA GLN A 623 14.12 -15.04 16.33
C GLN A 623 15.02 -14.91 17.55
N VAL A 624 15.66 -13.75 17.72
CA VAL A 624 16.60 -13.48 18.82
C VAL A 624 16.14 -12.24 19.55
N PHE A 625 15.76 -12.34 20.82
CA PHE A 625 15.15 -11.23 21.54
C PHE A 625 15.99 -10.72 22.70
N GLY A 626 16.00 -9.41 22.89
CA GLY A 626 16.59 -8.77 24.06
C GLY A 626 16.13 -7.32 24.23
N PRO A 627 16.50 -6.69 25.36
CA PRO A 627 16.15 -5.31 25.67
C PRO A 627 16.67 -4.31 24.64
N GLU A 628 15.80 -3.40 24.21
CA GLU A 628 16.11 -2.35 23.23
C GLU A 628 17.21 -1.36 23.68
N HIS A 629 17.33 -1.11 24.98
CA HIS A 629 18.27 -0.11 25.52
C HIS A 629 19.70 -0.66 25.73
N LEU A 630 19.92 -1.97 25.59
CA LEU A 630 21.26 -2.57 25.65
C LEU A 630 21.85 -2.86 24.27
N MET A 631 21.29 -2.21 23.24
CA MET A 631 21.86 -2.27 21.90
C MET A 631 23.23 -1.61 21.81
N ASP A 632 23.61 -0.67 22.70
CA ASP A 632 24.80 0.18 22.52
C ASP A 632 25.88 0.06 23.59
N ALA A 633 25.87 -1.01 24.40
CA ALA A 633 26.94 -1.26 25.35
C ALA A 633 28.21 -1.72 24.61
N SER A 634 29.09 -0.77 24.30
CA SER A 634 30.52 -1.04 24.10
C SER A 634 31.02 -1.83 25.31
N TYR A 635 31.29 -3.10 25.08
CA TYR A 635 31.60 -4.06 26.14
C TYR A 635 33.02 -3.81 26.66
N ASN A 636 33.16 -3.01 27.72
CA ASN A 636 34.27 -3.16 28.65
C ASN A 636 33.91 -4.30 29.60
N VAL A 637 34.55 -5.45 29.42
CA VAL A 637 34.51 -6.56 30.38
C VAL A 637 35.32 -6.13 31.62
N PRO A 638 34.77 -6.11 32.84
CA PRO A 638 35.60 -6.19 34.04
C PRO A 638 36.13 -7.62 34.15
N GLY A 639 37.45 -7.76 34.26
CA GLY A 639 38.15 -9.03 34.45
C GLY A 639 37.89 -9.68 35.80
#